data_AF-A0A2M7IXC5-F1
#
_entry.id   AF-A0A2M7IXC5-F1
#
_cell.length_a   1.000
_cell.length_b   1.000
_cell.length_c   1.000
_cell.angle_alpha   90.00
_cell.angle_beta   90.00
_cell.angle_gamma   90.00
#
_symmetry.space_group_name_H-M   'P 1'
#
loop_
_entity.id
_entity.type
_entity.pdbx_description
1 polymer ?
#
loop_
_entity_poly.entity_id
_entity_poly.type
_entity_poly.pdbx_seq_one_letter_code
_entity_poly.pdbx_strand_id
1 'polypeptide(L)'
;MANEEITVFAETNYRNNFRKFGIKTDDRRRHMYLIGKTGMGKSTVLENIIINDIRAGYGVAVVDPHGDLAEKIIEFIPSSRVNDVIYFNPADIEYPIAFNVVEQVEPHLRHLVASGLIGVFQKLWADSWGPRLEYILRNAILAILDYPGSTLLGITRMLSDKAFRKKVVDKIQDPVVKSFWLNEFANYAKNFASEAVSPIQNKVGQFLSSSLIRNIVGQVKSSIDLREVMDQGKILILNLSKGRIGEDNSALLGAMMITKIQLAVMSRVDIPEKERRDFYLYIDEFQNFTTDSFANILSEARKYRLNLIMAHQYIEQLGEKVAAAVFGNIGTMIVFRVGAADAEELVKEYTPVFTEEDLVNLPKFEFYIKLMIDGIASDPFSARGLPPLAEEERTDTKDKVIRVSRERYAKNRDVVEEKISRWHAIDEEVEKKPARKDNIRISEKTRPTKILEPRKDREIGVSHGSIANRVNPVRESRFFTPSKNDFLTGSASSGNDRRLKAVAFSNGVKIQPEARPVSSSNGIYKFEAICSRCGKPTNISFAPDGIRPIFCKECLSRARAEKRQEIEARIAAKKEELAKLEQSNGVGLKQPANIEPEVTLKQALQNGAVDFSGQRIANKSAPAEPERQPADLPGKATEQIKAKNAKADE
;
A
#
# COMPACT_ATOMS: atom_id res chain seq x y z
N MET A 1 10.41 -33.98 -5.72
CA MET A 1 10.49 -32.51 -5.73
C MET A 1 9.08 -31.97 -5.90
N ALA A 2 8.75 -30.81 -5.33
CA ALA A 2 7.50 -30.14 -5.70
C ALA A 2 7.64 -29.59 -7.13
N ASN A 3 6.55 -29.56 -7.90
CA ASN A 3 6.53 -28.73 -9.10
C ASN A 3 6.61 -27.27 -8.62
N GLU A 4 7.65 -26.56 -9.03
CA GLU A 4 7.75 -25.12 -8.81
C GLU A 4 6.82 -24.43 -9.80
N GLU A 5 5.59 -24.17 -9.37
CA GLU A 5 4.61 -23.50 -10.22
C GLU A 5 5.10 -22.10 -10.62
N ILE A 6 5.05 -21.85 -11.92
CA ILE A 6 5.49 -20.61 -12.55
C ILE A 6 4.23 -19.85 -12.94
N THR A 7 3.97 -18.74 -12.26
CA THR A 7 2.89 -17.84 -12.64
C THR A 7 3.34 -17.04 -13.86
N VAL A 8 2.90 -17.46 -15.05
CA VAL A 8 3.20 -16.83 -16.35
C VAL A 8 2.42 -15.52 -16.48
N PHE A 9 3.10 -14.44 -16.87
CA PHE A 9 2.51 -13.08 -16.94
C PHE A 9 3.04 -12.20 -18.08
N ALA A 10 4.09 -12.63 -18.79
CA ALA A 10 4.77 -11.81 -19.79
C ALA A 10 5.47 -12.66 -20.87
N GLU A 11 6.00 -12.00 -21.89
CA GLU A 11 6.86 -12.58 -22.92
C GLU A 11 8.10 -11.72 -23.18
N THR A 12 9.23 -12.33 -23.53
CA THR A 12 10.44 -11.61 -23.93
C THR A 12 10.24 -10.92 -25.28
N ASN A 13 10.81 -9.72 -25.50
CA ASN A 13 10.79 -9.08 -26.84
C ASN A 13 12.18 -9.07 -27.53
N TYR A 14 13.21 -9.66 -26.92
CA TYR A 14 14.58 -9.66 -27.43
C TYR A 14 14.68 -10.21 -28.87
N ARG A 15 15.08 -9.34 -29.82
CA ARG A 15 15.17 -9.66 -31.26
C ARG A 15 13.91 -10.35 -31.81
N ASN A 16 12.72 -9.90 -31.39
CA ASN A 16 11.41 -10.49 -31.74
C ASN A 16 11.23 -11.98 -31.37
N ASN A 17 11.99 -12.51 -30.41
CA ASN A 17 11.78 -13.85 -29.88
C ASN A 17 10.79 -13.79 -28.72
N PHE A 18 9.50 -13.91 -29.04
CA PHE A 18 8.41 -13.91 -28.07
C PHE A 18 8.30 -15.25 -27.33
N ARG A 19 9.05 -15.39 -26.23
CA ARG A 19 8.97 -16.53 -25.31
C ARG A 19 8.23 -16.10 -24.05
N LYS A 20 7.10 -16.76 -23.77
CA LYS A 20 6.36 -16.56 -22.52
C LYS A 20 7.22 -16.97 -21.32
N PHE A 21 7.19 -16.15 -20.27
CA PHE A 21 7.86 -16.41 -19.01
C PHE A 21 6.98 -16.00 -17.81
N GLY A 22 7.43 -16.39 -16.63
CA GLY A 22 6.76 -16.09 -15.37
C GLY A 22 7.75 -16.07 -14.23
N ILE A 23 7.21 -16.10 -13.01
CA ILE A 23 7.99 -16.08 -11.76
C ILE A 23 7.58 -17.29 -10.89
N LYS A 24 8.56 -17.95 -10.27
CA LYS A 24 8.35 -19.12 -9.42
C LYS A 24 7.68 -18.74 -8.10
N THR A 25 6.87 -19.63 -7.53
CA THR A 25 6.21 -19.42 -6.23
C THR A 25 7.15 -18.99 -5.10
N ASP A 26 8.40 -19.48 -4.99
CA ASP A 26 9.32 -18.97 -3.94
C ASP A 26 9.83 -17.56 -4.23
N ASP A 27 10.18 -17.26 -5.48
CA ASP A 27 10.67 -15.93 -5.88
C ASP A 27 9.62 -14.84 -5.62
N ARG A 28 8.33 -15.15 -5.84
CA ARG A 28 7.19 -14.27 -5.50
C ARG A 28 7.08 -13.92 -4.00
N ARG A 29 7.65 -14.73 -3.09
CA ARG A 29 7.68 -14.45 -1.64
C ARG A 29 8.64 -13.32 -1.27
N ARG A 30 9.41 -12.81 -2.23
CA ARG A 30 10.22 -11.58 -2.11
C ARG A 30 9.49 -10.36 -2.67
N HIS A 31 8.17 -10.45 -2.90
CA HIS A 31 7.29 -9.40 -3.41
C HIS A 31 7.59 -8.95 -4.86
N MET A 32 6.63 -8.26 -5.46
CA MET A 32 6.71 -7.70 -6.82
C MET A 32 6.27 -6.23 -6.84
N TYR A 33 6.98 -5.40 -7.60
CA TYR A 33 6.68 -3.97 -7.76
C TYR A 33 6.54 -3.59 -9.23
N LEU A 34 5.42 -2.96 -9.59
CA LEU A 34 5.11 -2.50 -10.94
C LEU A 34 4.98 -0.97 -10.92
N ILE A 35 5.97 -0.24 -11.43
CA ILE A 35 5.93 1.23 -11.51
C ILE A 35 5.78 1.72 -12.95
N GLY A 36 4.98 2.77 -13.13
CA GLY A 36 4.92 3.53 -14.37
C GLY A 36 3.58 4.24 -14.59
N LYS A 37 3.60 5.13 -15.59
CA LYS A 37 2.49 6.03 -15.93
C LYS A 37 1.19 5.29 -16.25
N THR A 38 0.07 5.98 -16.07
CA THR A 38 -1.28 5.48 -16.37
C THR A 38 -1.39 5.04 -17.84
N GLY A 39 -2.09 3.93 -18.08
CA GLY A 39 -2.32 3.39 -19.43
C GLY A 39 -1.09 2.73 -20.10
N MET A 40 -0.03 2.41 -19.35
CA MET A 40 1.16 1.71 -19.88
C MET A 40 1.08 0.17 -19.81
N GLY A 41 0.14 -0.40 -19.04
CA GLY A 41 -0.09 -1.85 -18.99
C GLY A 41 -0.09 -2.49 -17.59
N LYS A 42 0.19 -1.74 -16.52
CA LYS A 42 0.29 -2.26 -15.13
C LYS A 42 -0.86 -3.19 -14.74
N SER A 43 -2.10 -2.69 -14.80
CA SER A 43 -3.30 -3.42 -14.36
C SER A 43 -3.61 -4.64 -15.25
N THR A 44 -3.20 -4.65 -16.52
CA THR A 44 -3.30 -5.81 -17.42
C THR A 44 -2.33 -6.93 -17.03
N VAL A 45 -1.13 -6.57 -16.55
CA VAL A 45 -0.21 -7.55 -15.96
C VAL A 45 -0.74 -8.05 -14.62
N LEU A 46 -1.28 -7.18 -13.76
CA LEU A 46 -1.95 -7.62 -12.51
C LEU A 46 -3.09 -8.60 -12.79
N GLU A 47 -4.01 -8.24 -13.69
CA GLU A 47 -5.14 -9.06 -14.17
C GLU A 47 -4.69 -10.48 -14.56
N ASN A 48 -3.66 -10.59 -15.39
CA ASN A 48 -3.11 -11.87 -15.83
C ASN A 48 -2.59 -12.71 -14.65
N ILE A 49 -1.80 -12.12 -13.74
CA ILE A 49 -1.25 -12.86 -12.58
C ILE A 49 -2.38 -13.28 -11.62
N ILE A 50 -3.35 -12.39 -11.33
CA ILE A 50 -4.47 -12.65 -10.42
C ILE A 50 -5.34 -13.80 -10.91
N ILE A 51 -5.73 -13.80 -12.19
CA ILE A 51 -6.58 -14.86 -12.75
C ILE A 51 -5.81 -16.18 -12.90
N ASN A 52 -4.50 -16.14 -13.16
CA ASN A 52 -3.65 -17.32 -13.13
C ASN A 52 -3.63 -17.95 -11.71
N ASP A 53 -3.40 -17.16 -10.66
CA ASP A 53 -3.45 -17.60 -9.26
C ASP A 53 -4.81 -18.20 -8.86
N ILE A 54 -5.90 -17.53 -9.24
CA ILE A 54 -7.27 -17.97 -8.95
C ILE A 54 -7.58 -19.31 -9.64
N ARG A 55 -7.11 -19.50 -10.88
CA ARG A 55 -7.24 -20.77 -11.63
C ARG A 55 -6.36 -21.89 -11.05
N ALA A 56 -5.16 -21.57 -10.57
CA ALA A 56 -4.25 -22.50 -9.90
C ALA A 56 -4.66 -22.87 -8.46
N GLY A 57 -5.72 -22.24 -7.92
CA GLY A 57 -6.28 -22.59 -6.61
C GLY A 57 -5.72 -21.79 -5.43
N TYR A 58 -4.88 -20.78 -5.66
CA TYR A 58 -4.32 -19.94 -4.60
C TYR A 58 -5.36 -19.03 -3.94
N GLY A 59 -5.06 -18.60 -2.73
CA GLY A 59 -5.77 -17.53 -2.04
C GLY A 59 -5.21 -16.17 -2.41
N VAL A 60 -6.09 -15.21 -2.71
CA VAL A 60 -5.70 -13.86 -3.13
C VAL A 60 -6.54 -12.80 -2.41
N ALA A 61 -5.94 -11.65 -2.16
CA ALA A 61 -6.64 -10.40 -1.86
C ALA A 61 -6.32 -9.39 -2.96
N VAL A 62 -7.32 -8.66 -3.43
CA VAL A 62 -7.18 -7.61 -4.45
C VAL A 62 -7.75 -6.32 -3.91
N VAL A 63 -6.95 -5.26 -3.90
CA VAL A 63 -7.35 -3.91 -3.51
C VAL A 63 -7.38 -3.02 -4.74
N ASP A 64 -8.54 -2.44 -5.04
CA ASP A 64 -8.75 -1.62 -6.24
C ASP A 64 -9.47 -0.29 -5.87
N PRO A 65 -8.78 0.86 -5.94
CA PRO A 65 -9.39 2.18 -5.69
C PRO A 65 -10.23 2.71 -6.87
N HIS A 66 -10.18 2.09 -8.05
CA HIS A 66 -10.91 2.54 -9.23
C HIS A 66 -12.18 1.71 -9.48
N GLY A 67 -12.08 0.40 -9.30
CA GLY A 67 -13.17 -0.58 -9.40
C GLY A 67 -13.12 -1.40 -10.69
N ASP A 68 -12.40 -0.94 -11.72
CA ASP A 68 -12.29 -1.58 -13.04
C ASP A 68 -11.58 -2.94 -12.98
N LEU A 69 -10.53 -3.07 -12.17
CA LEU A 69 -9.79 -4.33 -12.00
C LEU A 69 -10.65 -5.33 -11.22
N ALA A 70 -11.30 -4.89 -10.13
CA ALA A 70 -12.20 -5.70 -9.32
C ALA A 70 -13.43 -6.19 -10.11
N GLU A 71 -14.05 -5.33 -10.93
CA GLU A 71 -15.20 -5.68 -11.77
C GLU A 71 -14.82 -6.57 -12.96
N LYS A 72 -13.59 -6.47 -13.46
CA LYS A 72 -13.09 -7.40 -14.47
C LYS A 72 -12.80 -8.78 -13.88
N ILE A 73 -12.13 -8.86 -12.73
CA ILE A 73 -11.76 -10.14 -12.09
C ILE A 73 -12.97 -11.04 -11.83
N ILE A 74 -14.11 -10.48 -11.41
CA ILE A 74 -15.35 -11.25 -11.15
C ILE A 74 -15.98 -11.87 -12.42
N GLU A 75 -15.56 -11.47 -13.63
CA GLU A 75 -15.99 -12.10 -14.89
C GLU A 75 -15.20 -13.38 -15.24
N PHE A 76 -14.03 -13.57 -14.62
CA PHE A 76 -13.09 -14.67 -14.91
C PHE A 76 -12.97 -15.69 -13.76
N ILE A 77 -13.82 -15.61 -12.73
CA ILE A 77 -13.83 -16.56 -11.60
C ILE A 77 -14.33 -17.93 -12.08
N PRO A 78 -13.53 -19.01 -12.03
CA PRO A 78 -13.99 -20.33 -12.43
C PRO A 78 -15.11 -20.82 -11.50
N SER A 79 -16.11 -21.51 -12.06
CA SER A 79 -17.32 -21.95 -11.33
C SER A 79 -17.04 -22.77 -10.06
N SER A 80 -15.88 -23.41 -9.95
CA SER A 80 -15.41 -24.12 -8.75
C SER A 80 -15.06 -23.20 -7.57
N ARG A 81 -14.51 -22.00 -7.83
CA ARG A 81 -14.05 -21.03 -6.81
C ARG A 81 -15.12 -20.03 -6.37
N VAL A 82 -16.31 -20.04 -6.98
CA VAL A 82 -17.40 -19.07 -6.71
C VAL A 82 -17.81 -19.00 -5.23
N ASN A 83 -17.74 -20.12 -4.50
CA ASN A 83 -18.04 -20.18 -3.07
C ASN A 83 -16.95 -19.55 -2.18
N ASP A 84 -15.75 -19.34 -2.72
CA ASP A 84 -14.58 -18.83 -2.02
C ASP A 84 -14.45 -17.31 -2.14
N VAL A 85 -15.28 -16.67 -2.98
CA VAL A 85 -15.22 -15.23 -3.23
C VAL A 85 -15.94 -14.44 -2.14
N ILE A 86 -15.25 -13.44 -1.62
CA ILE A 86 -15.77 -12.34 -0.82
C ILE A 86 -15.63 -11.08 -1.68
N TYR A 87 -16.73 -10.63 -2.27
CA TYR A 87 -16.78 -9.37 -3.03
C TYR A 87 -17.19 -8.23 -2.10
N PHE A 88 -16.18 -7.55 -1.54
CA PHE A 88 -16.35 -6.39 -0.67
C PHE A 88 -16.47 -5.13 -1.52
N ASN A 89 -17.72 -4.72 -1.77
CA ASN A 89 -18.06 -3.52 -2.53
C ASN A 89 -18.90 -2.57 -1.66
N PRO A 90 -18.32 -1.50 -1.07
CA PRO A 90 -19.06 -0.57 -0.23
C PRO A 90 -20.16 0.19 -0.97
N ALA A 91 -20.12 0.29 -2.31
CA ALA A 91 -21.20 0.90 -3.08
C ALA A 91 -22.50 0.05 -3.09
N ASP A 92 -22.46 -1.18 -2.59
CA ASP A 92 -23.62 -2.06 -2.41
C ASP A 92 -24.39 -1.72 -1.10
N ILE A 93 -24.98 -0.52 -1.08
CA ILE A 93 -25.59 0.11 0.12
C ILE A 93 -26.69 -0.76 0.75
N GLU A 94 -27.37 -1.58 -0.04
CA GLU A 94 -28.47 -2.47 0.39
C GLU A 94 -27.99 -3.77 1.05
N TYR A 95 -26.74 -4.17 0.79
CA TYR A 95 -26.10 -5.39 1.31
C TYR A 95 -24.74 -5.10 1.97
N PRO A 96 -24.67 -4.23 3.00
CA PRO A 96 -23.42 -3.88 3.67
C PRO A 96 -22.78 -5.10 4.36
N ILE A 97 -21.56 -5.43 3.93
CA ILE A 97 -20.71 -6.44 4.58
C ILE A 97 -20.08 -5.82 5.84
N ALA A 98 -20.25 -6.49 6.98
CA ALA A 98 -19.77 -5.99 8.26
C ALA A 98 -18.24 -6.09 8.38
N PHE A 99 -17.58 -5.00 8.78
CA PHE A 99 -16.14 -4.96 8.98
C PHE A 99 -15.78 -4.04 10.17
N ASN A 100 -15.49 -4.65 11.32
CA ASN A 100 -15.18 -3.92 12.55
C ASN A 100 -13.69 -3.98 12.88
N VAL A 101 -12.98 -2.90 12.56
CA VAL A 101 -11.53 -2.77 12.79
C VAL A 101 -11.13 -2.86 14.27
N VAL A 102 -12.03 -2.53 15.22
CA VAL A 102 -11.76 -2.62 16.67
C VAL A 102 -12.22 -3.95 17.31
N GLU A 103 -12.82 -4.87 16.53
CA GLU A 103 -13.29 -6.16 17.05
C GLU A 103 -12.14 -7.08 17.49
N GLN A 104 -12.30 -7.65 18.69
CA GLN A 104 -11.54 -8.77 19.27
C GLN A 104 -10.01 -8.67 19.11
N VAL A 105 -9.46 -7.46 19.21
CA VAL A 105 -8.01 -7.26 19.13
C VAL A 105 -7.36 -7.68 20.45
N GLU A 106 -6.45 -8.65 20.37
CA GLU A 106 -5.62 -9.08 21.50
C GLU A 106 -4.85 -7.90 22.12
N PRO A 107 -4.66 -7.85 23.46
CA PRO A 107 -3.99 -6.73 24.12
C PRO A 107 -2.65 -6.36 23.49
N HIS A 108 -1.85 -7.37 23.12
CA HIS A 108 -0.52 -7.17 22.54
C HIS A 108 -0.54 -6.56 21.12
N LEU A 109 -1.68 -6.60 20.41
CA LEU A 109 -1.84 -6.07 19.05
C LEU A 109 -2.59 -4.72 19.00
N ARG A 110 -3.19 -4.26 20.11
CA ARG A 110 -3.99 -3.01 20.15
C ARG A 110 -3.23 -1.77 19.71
N HIS A 111 -1.94 -1.71 20.02
CA HIS A 111 -1.07 -0.59 19.64
C HIS A 111 -0.85 -0.50 18.11
N LEU A 112 -0.86 -1.63 17.39
CA LEU A 112 -0.77 -1.66 15.92
C LEU A 112 -2.05 -1.12 15.30
N VAL A 113 -3.22 -1.57 15.79
CA VAL A 113 -4.53 -1.09 15.30
C VAL A 113 -4.72 0.39 15.57
N ALA A 114 -4.37 0.86 16.77
CA ALA A 114 -4.41 2.27 17.10
C ALA A 114 -3.48 3.09 16.20
N SER A 115 -2.26 2.63 15.95
CA SER A 115 -1.28 3.36 15.12
C SER A 115 -1.63 3.33 13.63
N GLY A 116 -2.21 2.25 13.11
CA GLY A 116 -2.74 2.16 11.76
C GLY A 116 -3.90 3.15 11.55
N LEU A 117 -4.91 3.13 12.43
CA LEU A 117 -6.02 4.08 12.38
C LEU A 117 -5.57 5.54 12.48
N ILE A 118 -4.60 5.83 13.36
CA ILE A 118 -4.00 7.16 13.49
C ILE A 118 -3.26 7.57 12.23
N GLY A 119 -2.43 6.71 11.64
CA GLY A 119 -1.71 7.01 10.40
C GLY A 119 -2.65 7.27 9.22
N VAL A 120 -3.78 6.56 9.15
CA VAL A 120 -4.82 6.80 8.15
C VAL A 120 -5.51 8.16 8.36
N PHE A 121 -5.95 8.46 9.58
CA PHE A 121 -6.57 9.75 9.90
C PHE A 121 -5.58 10.93 9.73
N GLN A 122 -4.30 10.75 10.08
CA GLN A 122 -3.25 11.73 9.87
C GLN A 122 -3.03 12.00 8.38
N LYS A 123 -2.98 10.95 7.54
CA LYS A 123 -2.84 11.07 6.08
C LYS A 123 -4.00 11.82 5.45
N LEU A 124 -5.23 11.52 5.87
CA LEU A 124 -6.47 12.12 5.35
C LEU A 124 -6.65 13.58 5.75
N TRP A 125 -5.92 14.08 6.75
CA TRP A 125 -6.09 15.42 7.29
C TRP A 125 -4.78 16.12 7.66
N ALA A 126 -3.70 15.90 6.90
CA ALA A 126 -2.36 16.37 7.21
C ALA A 126 -2.30 17.88 7.56
N ASP A 127 -2.96 18.73 6.77
CA ASP A 127 -3.00 20.20 6.95
C ASP A 127 -3.69 20.68 8.23
N SER A 128 -4.40 19.78 8.93
CA SER A 128 -5.15 20.06 10.15
C SER A 128 -4.97 18.96 11.21
N TRP A 129 -3.81 18.30 11.18
CA TRP A 129 -3.36 17.38 12.22
C TRP A 129 -2.57 18.13 13.30
N GLY A 130 -2.62 17.66 14.55
CA GLY A 130 -1.89 18.30 15.65
C GLY A 130 -1.65 17.37 16.83
N PRO A 131 -0.56 17.53 17.60
CA PRO A 131 -0.18 16.59 18.66
C PRO A 131 -1.26 16.34 19.72
N ARG A 132 -2.04 17.38 20.10
CA ARG A 132 -3.17 17.25 21.04
C ARG A 132 -4.32 16.41 20.46
N LEU A 133 -4.64 16.62 19.17
CA LEU A 133 -5.69 15.89 18.46
C LEU A 133 -5.33 14.40 18.43
N GLU A 134 -4.10 14.09 18.03
CA GLU A 134 -3.60 12.72 18.02
C GLU A 134 -3.58 12.10 19.42
N TYR A 135 -3.08 12.80 20.44
CA TYR A 135 -2.98 12.27 21.80
C TYR A 135 -4.35 11.87 22.39
N ILE A 136 -5.37 12.72 22.22
CA ILE A 136 -6.73 12.45 22.70
C ILE A 136 -7.37 11.32 21.86
N LEU A 137 -7.21 11.34 20.54
CA LEU A 137 -7.74 10.30 19.65
C LEU A 137 -7.08 8.94 19.88
N ARG A 138 -5.77 8.89 20.17
CA ARG A 138 -5.03 7.67 20.52
C ARG A 138 -5.57 7.05 21.80
N ASN A 139 -5.78 7.85 22.84
CA ASN A 139 -6.40 7.40 24.09
C ASN A 139 -7.88 6.99 23.93
N ALA A 140 -8.62 7.58 22.99
CA ALA A 140 -9.98 7.16 22.64
C ALA A 140 -10.00 5.82 21.90
N ILE A 141 -9.15 5.63 20.89
CA ILE A 141 -9.06 4.35 20.14
C ILE A 141 -8.62 3.22 21.07
N LEU A 142 -7.60 3.43 21.91
CA LEU A 142 -7.13 2.42 22.87
C LEU A 142 -8.22 2.05 23.90
N ALA A 143 -8.93 3.03 24.46
CA ALA A 143 -10.04 2.76 25.38
C ALA A 143 -11.21 1.99 24.70
N ILE A 144 -11.45 2.24 23.42
CA ILE A 144 -12.47 1.53 22.63
C ILE A 144 -12.03 0.10 22.26
N LEU A 145 -10.74 -0.14 22.03
CA LEU A 145 -10.17 -1.49 21.84
C LEU A 145 -10.20 -2.35 23.12
N ASP A 146 -10.25 -1.72 24.30
CA ASP A 146 -10.44 -2.39 25.59
C ASP A 146 -11.92 -2.69 25.91
N TYR A 147 -12.88 -2.05 25.24
CA TYR A 147 -14.31 -2.20 25.53
C TYR A 147 -14.99 -3.30 24.68
N PRO A 148 -15.55 -4.36 25.29
CA PRO A 148 -16.16 -5.46 24.55
C PRO A 148 -17.45 -5.02 23.85
N GLY A 149 -17.61 -5.40 22.58
CA GLY A 149 -18.79 -5.03 21.79
C GLY A 149 -18.77 -3.60 21.25
N SER A 150 -17.59 -2.96 21.22
CA SER A 150 -17.39 -1.64 20.64
C SER A 150 -17.30 -1.65 19.11
N THR A 151 -17.39 -0.45 18.53
CA THR A 151 -17.23 -0.15 17.09
C THR A 151 -16.57 1.22 16.95
N LEU A 152 -16.26 1.67 15.72
CA LEU A 152 -15.73 3.03 15.51
C LEU A 152 -16.71 4.14 15.96
N LEU A 153 -18.01 3.87 16.02
CA LEU A 153 -19.02 4.76 16.62
C LEU A 153 -18.75 5.02 18.11
N GLY A 154 -18.02 4.12 18.77
CA GLY A 154 -17.56 4.29 20.16
C GLY A 154 -16.62 5.48 20.33
N ILE A 155 -15.83 5.86 19.33
CA ILE A 155 -14.83 6.93 19.46
C ILE A 155 -15.52 8.29 19.70
N THR A 156 -16.53 8.63 18.91
CA THR A 156 -17.26 9.90 19.08
C THR A 156 -18.04 9.92 20.39
N ARG A 157 -18.69 8.80 20.77
CA ARG A 157 -19.39 8.63 22.05
C ARG A 157 -18.45 8.73 23.25
N MET A 158 -17.26 8.13 23.20
CA MET A 158 -16.24 8.25 24.27
C MET A 158 -15.87 9.72 24.56
N LEU A 159 -15.99 10.59 23.55
CA LEU A 159 -15.64 12.02 23.62
C LEU A 159 -16.83 12.92 24.05
N SER A 160 -18.08 12.58 23.73
CA SER A 160 -19.28 13.34 24.14
C SER A 160 -20.01 12.79 25.38
N ASP A 161 -20.24 11.48 25.42
CA ASP A 161 -21.14 10.80 26.35
C ASP A 161 -20.40 10.37 27.63
N LYS A 162 -20.80 10.98 28.76
CA LYS A 162 -20.19 10.72 30.08
C LYS A 162 -20.61 9.38 30.68
N ALA A 163 -21.83 8.92 30.40
CA ALA A 163 -22.34 7.65 30.92
C ALA A 163 -21.65 6.48 30.21
N PHE A 164 -21.55 6.55 28.88
CA PHE A 164 -20.77 5.61 28.08
C PHE A 164 -19.28 5.66 28.42
N ARG A 165 -18.67 6.86 28.52
CA ARG A 165 -17.26 7.00 28.95
C ARG A 165 -17.00 6.28 30.26
N LYS A 166 -17.87 6.42 31.27
CA LYS A 166 -17.69 5.71 32.54
C LYS A 166 -17.68 4.19 32.35
N LYS A 167 -18.67 3.64 31.63
CA LYS A 167 -18.75 2.20 31.30
C LYS A 167 -17.49 1.69 30.58
N VAL A 168 -16.91 2.50 29.68
CA VAL A 168 -15.65 2.19 29.00
C VAL A 168 -14.47 2.21 29.97
N VAL A 169 -14.30 3.29 30.75
CA VAL A 169 -13.17 3.47 31.70
C VAL A 169 -13.15 2.38 32.78
N ASP A 170 -14.32 1.93 33.23
CA ASP A 170 -14.46 0.79 34.15
C ASP A 170 -13.88 -0.51 33.56
N LYS A 171 -13.81 -0.65 32.22
CA LYS A 171 -13.25 -1.81 31.50
C LYS A 171 -11.81 -1.66 31.01
N ILE A 172 -11.26 -0.44 30.93
CA ILE A 172 -9.86 -0.22 30.53
C ILE A 172 -8.91 -1.00 31.46
N GLN A 173 -8.02 -1.79 30.86
CA GLN A 173 -6.98 -2.59 31.51
C GLN A 173 -5.64 -1.83 31.60
N ASP A 174 -5.31 -1.05 30.56
CA ASP A 174 -4.07 -0.26 30.52
C ASP A 174 -4.11 0.88 31.58
N PRO A 175 -3.17 0.91 32.55
CA PRO A 175 -3.19 1.88 33.63
C PRO A 175 -2.85 3.31 33.16
N VAL A 176 -2.13 3.48 32.06
CA VAL A 176 -1.78 4.80 31.49
C VAL A 176 -3.00 5.39 30.79
N VAL A 177 -3.66 4.62 29.92
CA VAL A 177 -4.90 5.05 29.25
C VAL A 177 -6.01 5.28 30.28
N LYS A 178 -6.12 4.45 31.32
CA LYS A 178 -7.07 4.65 32.42
C LYS A 178 -6.76 5.91 33.25
N SER A 179 -5.47 6.19 33.49
CA SER A 179 -5.02 7.42 34.17
C SER A 179 -5.33 8.67 33.35
N PHE A 180 -5.12 8.66 32.03
CA PHE A 180 -5.52 9.76 31.15
C PHE A 180 -7.01 10.10 31.31
N TRP A 181 -7.89 9.09 31.27
CA TRP A 181 -9.33 9.34 31.37
C TRP A 181 -9.82 9.73 32.78
N LEU A 182 -9.18 9.24 33.85
CA LEU A 182 -9.58 9.54 35.24
C LEU A 182 -8.92 10.79 35.82
N ASN A 183 -7.68 11.10 35.44
CA ASN A 183 -6.84 12.10 36.10
C ASN A 183 -6.50 13.29 35.20
N GLU A 184 -6.41 13.10 33.87
CA GLU A 184 -6.10 14.18 32.95
C GLU A 184 -7.37 14.77 32.33
N PHE A 185 -8.06 14.00 31.49
CA PHE A 185 -9.25 14.44 30.76
C PHE A 185 -10.40 14.85 31.70
N ALA A 186 -10.56 14.17 32.84
CA ALA A 186 -11.58 14.51 33.83
C ALA A 186 -11.34 15.88 34.50
N ASN A 187 -10.08 16.34 34.55
CA ASN A 187 -9.69 17.64 35.11
C ASN A 187 -9.64 18.77 34.07
N TYR A 188 -9.87 18.48 32.79
CA TYR A 188 -10.00 19.52 31.76
C TYR A 188 -11.23 20.41 32.05
N ALA A 189 -11.03 21.74 32.03
CA ALA A 189 -12.13 22.69 32.09
C ALA A 189 -13.12 22.45 30.95
N LYS A 190 -14.44 22.54 31.21
CA LYS A 190 -15.50 22.14 30.26
C LYS A 190 -15.31 22.73 28.85
N ASN A 191 -14.98 24.02 28.77
CA ASN A 191 -14.80 24.73 27.50
C ASN A 191 -13.58 24.19 26.73
N PHE A 192 -12.44 24.04 27.42
CA PHE A 192 -11.21 23.49 26.87
C PHE A 192 -11.37 22.02 26.43
N ALA A 193 -12.12 21.21 27.18
CA ALA A 193 -12.45 19.85 26.78
C ALA A 193 -13.27 19.85 25.47
N SER A 194 -14.28 20.72 25.36
CA SER A 194 -15.10 20.86 24.14
C SER A 194 -14.28 21.34 22.94
N GLU A 195 -13.38 22.31 23.14
CA GLU A 195 -12.47 22.85 22.13
C GLU A 195 -11.47 21.79 21.63
N ALA A 196 -10.84 21.04 22.54
CA ALA A 196 -9.87 20.00 22.21
C ALA A 196 -10.51 18.77 21.53
N VAL A 197 -11.79 18.49 21.82
CA VAL A 197 -12.55 17.37 21.26
C VAL A 197 -13.16 17.68 19.89
N SER A 198 -13.63 18.91 19.67
CA SER A 198 -14.36 19.31 18.46
C SER A 198 -13.63 18.92 17.14
N PRO A 199 -12.33 19.18 16.96
CA PRO A 199 -11.59 18.75 15.76
C PRO A 199 -11.67 17.23 15.51
N ILE A 200 -11.65 16.41 16.55
CA ILE A 200 -11.74 14.94 16.46
C ILE A 200 -13.17 14.53 16.09
N GLN A 201 -14.18 15.16 16.71
CA GLN A 201 -15.59 14.87 16.42
C GLN A 201 -15.98 15.27 15.00
N ASN A 202 -15.52 16.41 14.50
CA ASN A 202 -15.78 16.84 13.12
C ASN A 202 -15.18 15.85 12.12
N LYS A 203 -13.91 15.46 12.35
CA LYS A 203 -13.15 14.54 11.49
C LYS A 203 -13.70 13.11 11.50
N VAL A 204 -13.76 12.47 12.67
CA VAL A 204 -14.28 11.10 12.80
C VAL A 204 -15.79 11.04 12.51
N GLY A 205 -16.53 12.11 12.84
CA GLY A 205 -17.96 12.25 12.55
C GLY A 205 -18.26 12.42 11.06
N GLN A 206 -17.42 13.09 10.28
CA GLN A 206 -17.56 13.18 8.81
C GLN A 206 -17.68 11.79 8.19
N PHE A 207 -16.80 10.85 8.54
CA PHE A 207 -16.88 9.47 8.06
C PHE A 207 -18.13 8.72 8.55
N LEU A 208 -18.45 8.82 9.84
CA LEU A 208 -19.57 8.10 10.44
C LEU A 208 -20.95 8.69 10.07
N SER A 209 -20.99 9.89 9.47
CA SER A 209 -22.20 10.51 8.91
C SER A 209 -22.72 9.76 7.68
N SER A 210 -21.81 9.23 6.85
CA SER A 210 -22.15 8.41 5.69
C SER A 210 -22.81 7.11 6.14
N SER A 211 -24.04 6.84 5.68
CA SER A 211 -24.75 5.58 5.94
C SER A 211 -23.96 4.38 5.41
N LEU A 212 -23.36 4.52 4.22
CA LEU A 212 -22.48 3.54 3.59
C LEU A 212 -21.35 3.10 4.54
N ILE A 213 -20.59 4.05 5.10
CA ILE A 213 -19.50 3.73 6.04
C ILE A 213 -20.04 3.23 7.37
N ARG A 214 -21.04 3.91 7.93
CA ARG A 214 -21.66 3.57 9.22
C ARG A 214 -22.21 2.14 9.23
N ASN A 215 -22.84 1.69 8.15
CA ASN A 215 -23.42 0.36 8.06
C ASN A 215 -22.36 -0.75 7.91
N ILE A 216 -21.13 -0.41 7.48
CA ILE A 216 -19.99 -1.32 7.44
C ILE A 216 -19.28 -1.39 8.80
N VAL A 217 -18.86 -0.24 9.34
CA VAL A 217 -17.97 -0.16 10.53
C VAL A 217 -18.70 0.02 11.86
N GLY A 218 -20.00 0.28 11.82
CA GLY A 218 -20.89 0.39 12.98
C GLY A 218 -21.51 -0.94 13.43
N GLN A 219 -21.28 -2.03 12.70
CA GLN A 219 -21.68 -3.37 13.12
C GLN A 219 -20.69 -3.92 14.17
N VAL A 220 -21.22 -4.46 15.27
CA VAL A 220 -20.41 -4.95 16.41
C VAL A 220 -19.50 -6.13 16.05
N LYS A 221 -19.95 -6.99 15.13
CA LYS A 221 -19.17 -8.11 14.61
C LYS A 221 -18.97 -7.99 13.10
N SER A 222 -17.77 -8.31 12.64
CA SER A 222 -17.41 -8.47 11.24
C SER A 222 -18.07 -9.71 10.65
N SER A 223 -18.30 -9.70 9.34
CA SER A 223 -18.75 -10.88 8.58
C SER A 223 -17.58 -11.64 7.95
N ILE A 224 -16.39 -11.04 7.89
CA ILE A 224 -15.19 -11.61 7.28
C ILE A 224 -14.16 -11.90 8.37
N ASP A 225 -13.73 -13.16 8.46
CA ASP A 225 -12.49 -13.53 9.16
C ASP A 225 -11.35 -13.58 8.13
N LEU A 226 -10.39 -12.66 8.25
CA LEU A 226 -9.25 -12.58 7.33
C LEU A 226 -8.19 -13.66 7.57
N ARG A 227 -8.12 -14.24 8.77
CA ARG A 227 -7.24 -15.37 9.07
C ARG A 227 -7.80 -16.63 8.40
N GLU A 228 -9.12 -16.84 8.50
CA GLU A 228 -9.83 -17.91 7.78
C GLU A 228 -9.64 -17.78 6.25
N VAL A 229 -9.74 -16.56 5.71
CA VAL A 229 -9.52 -16.26 4.29
C VAL A 229 -8.13 -16.71 3.82
N MET A 230 -7.08 -16.43 4.60
CA MET A 230 -5.69 -16.78 4.22
C MET A 230 -5.43 -18.28 4.31
N ASP A 231 -5.87 -18.93 5.38
CA ASP A 231 -5.56 -20.34 5.62
C ASP A 231 -6.42 -21.28 4.77
N GLN A 232 -7.69 -20.95 4.51
CA GLN A 232 -8.50 -21.72 3.55
C GLN A 232 -8.14 -21.42 2.09
N GLY A 233 -7.51 -20.28 1.81
CA GLY A 233 -7.16 -19.85 0.45
C GLY A 233 -8.36 -19.25 -0.30
N LYS A 234 -9.14 -18.38 0.37
CA LYS A 234 -10.28 -17.68 -0.22
C LYS A 234 -9.85 -16.54 -1.16
N ILE A 235 -10.81 -15.98 -1.88
CA ILE A 235 -10.62 -14.88 -2.84
C ILE A 235 -11.29 -13.62 -2.28
N LEU A 236 -10.52 -12.64 -1.83
CA LEU A 236 -11.02 -11.37 -1.31
C LEU A 236 -10.85 -10.27 -2.36
N ILE A 237 -11.96 -9.69 -2.84
CA ILE A 237 -11.93 -8.60 -3.83
C ILE A 237 -12.52 -7.35 -3.16
N LEU A 238 -11.68 -6.33 -2.98
CA LEU A 238 -12.06 -5.03 -2.42
C LEU A 238 -12.27 -4.04 -3.57
N ASN A 239 -13.51 -3.91 -4.05
CA ASN A 239 -13.88 -2.83 -4.96
C ASN A 239 -14.09 -1.57 -4.12
N LEU A 240 -13.10 -0.68 -4.11
CA LEU A 240 -13.09 0.56 -3.34
C LEU A 240 -13.23 1.78 -4.26
N SER A 241 -13.99 1.65 -5.36
CA SER A 241 -14.15 2.66 -6.41
C SER A 241 -14.40 4.08 -5.86
N LYS A 242 -13.36 4.92 -5.87
CA LYS A 242 -13.39 6.32 -5.40
C LYS A 242 -14.53 7.12 -6.05
N GLY A 243 -14.79 6.87 -7.34
CA GLY A 243 -15.86 7.53 -8.09
C GLY A 243 -17.28 7.18 -7.64
N ARG A 244 -17.46 6.09 -6.88
CA ARG A 244 -18.77 5.69 -6.31
C ARG A 244 -18.87 5.94 -4.80
N ILE A 245 -17.78 5.82 -4.06
CA ILE A 245 -17.81 5.86 -2.57
C ILE A 245 -17.13 7.09 -1.98
N GLY A 246 -16.41 7.89 -2.77
CA GLY A 246 -15.59 9.02 -2.33
C GLY A 246 -14.13 8.61 -2.04
N GLU A 247 -13.20 9.54 -2.26
CA GLU A 247 -11.76 9.30 -2.12
C GLU A 247 -11.34 8.98 -0.68
N ASP A 248 -11.70 9.84 0.27
CA ASP A 248 -11.37 9.66 1.69
C ASP A 248 -11.91 8.34 2.25
N ASN A 249 -13.13 7.96 1.83
CA ASN A 249 -13.81 6.73 2.21
C ASN A 249 -13.10 5.48 1.65
N SER A 250 -12.65 5.54 0.39
CA SER A 250 -11.88 4.49 -0.26
C SER A 250 -10.54 4.27 0.45
N ALA A 251 -9.79 5.35 0.68
CA ALA A 251 -8.50 5.29 1.37
C ALA A 251 -8.65 4.79 2.81
N LEU A 252 -9.66 5.26 3.55
CA LEU A 252 -9.98 4.81 4.91
C LEU A 252 -10.29 3.31 4.96
N LEU A 253 -11.24 2.82 4.14
CA LEU A 253 -11.63 1.41 4.14
C LEU A 253 -10.47 0.50 3.71
N GLY A 254 -9.75 0.86 2.65
CA GLY A 254 -8.63 0.06 2.14
C GLY A 254 -7.48 -0.04 3.14
N ALA A 255 -7.08 1.08 3.76
CA ALA A 255 -6.00 1.06 4.74
C ALA A 255 -6.40 0.38 6.07
N MET A 256 -7.66 0.48 6.51
CA MET A 256 -8.16 -0.33 7.63
C MET A 256 -8.19 -1.83 7.29
N MET A 257 -8.60 -2.20 6.08
CA MET A 257 -8.61 -3.60 5.64
C MET A 257 -7.18 -4.15 5.55
N ILE A 258 -6.22 -3.39 5.00
CA ILE A 258 -4.79 -3.75 5.00
C ILE A 258 -4.24 -3.87 6.44
N THR A 259 -4.66 -2.99 7.37
CA THR A 259 -4.29 -3.11 8.79
C THR A 259 -4.83 -4.41 9.41
N LYS A 260 -6.07 -4.81 9.10
CA LYS A 260 -6.63 -6.09 9.58
C LYS A 260 -6.02 -7.30 8.85
N ILE A 261 -5.60 -7.18 7.59
CA ILE A 261 -4.77 -8.17 6.89
C ILE A 261 -3.43 -8.34 7.61
N GLN A 262 -2.74 -7.26 8.00
CA GLN A 262 -1.51 -7.33 8.79
C GLN A 262 -1.70 -8.12 10.08
N LEU A 263 -2.76 -7.84 10.86
CA LEU A 263 -3.04 -8.60 12.09
C LEU A 263 -3.27 -10.09 11.82
N ALA A 264 -4.10 -10.42 10.81
CA ALA A 264 -4.39 -11.79 10.43
C ALA A 264 -3.10 -12.53 10.02
N VAL A 265 -2.24 -11.90 9.22
CA VAL A 265 -0.92 -12.39 8.80
C VAL A 265 0.00 -12.63 9.99
N MET A 266 0.14 -11.66 10.90
CA MET A 266 0.98 -11.80 12.10
C MET A 266 0.46 -12.89 13.05
N SER A 267 -0.86 -13.09 13.13
CA SER A 267 -1.46 -14.16 13.94
C SER A 267 -1.05 -15.57 13.49
N ARG A 268 -0.60 -15.75 12.23
CA ARG A 268 -0.12 -17.03 11.68
C ARG A 268 1.21 -17.52 12.29
N VAL A 269 1.71 -16.84 13.32
CA VAL A 269 2.90 -17.22 14.11
C VAL A 269 2.77 -18.63 14.70
N ASP A 270 1.54 -19.06 14.99
CA ASP A 270 1.15 -20.39 15.48
C ASP A 270 1.35 -21.54 14.48
N ILE A 271 1.16 -21.29 13.18
CA ILE A 271 1.37 -22.28 12.12
C ILE A 271 2.86 -22.33 11.73
N PRO A 272 3.51 -23.51 11.62
CA PRO A 272 4.88 -23.62 11.12
C PRO A 272 5.06 -23.03 9.71
N GLU A 273 6.18 -22.36 9.42
CA GLU A 273 6.40 -21.64 8.15
C GLU A 273 6.26 -22.54 6.89
N LYS A 274 6.55 -23.84 7.01
CA LYS A 274 6.41 -24.83 5.93
C LYS A 274 4.97 -25.27 5.67
N GLU A 275 4.07 -25.05 6.63
CA GLU A 275 2.65 -25.41 6.58
C GLU A 275 1.75 -24.21 6.27
N ARG A 276 2.23 -22.98 6.55
CA ARG A 276 1.60 -21.73 6.10
C ARG A 276 1.41 -21.76 4.57
N ARG A 277 0.16 -21.66 4.12
CA ARG A 277 -0.19 -21.46 2.71
C ARG A 277 0.19 -20.06 2.23
N ASP A 278 0.70 -19.96 1.01
CA ASP A 278 0.93 -18.68 0.33
C ASP A 278 -0.38 -17.93 0.06
N PHE A 279 -0.37 -16.63 0.33
CA PHE A 279 -1.49 -15.72 0.10
C PHE A 279 -1.01 -14.44 -0.58
N TYR A 280 -1.60 -14.10 -1.72
CA TYR A 280 -1.12 -13.00 -2.57
C TYR A 280 -1.99 -11.76 -2.39
N LEU A 281 -1.39 -10.67 -1.89
CA LEU A 281 -2.06 -9.37 -1.77
C LEU A 281 -1.65 -8.46 -2.93
N TYR A 282 -2.59 -8.29 -3.86
CA TYR A 282 -2.53 -7.37 -4.98
C TYR A 282 -3.08 -6.02 -4.57
N ILE A 283 -2.35 -4.96 -4.87
CA ILE A 283 -2.78 -3.58 -4.60
C ILE A 283 -2.53 -2.76 -5.87
N ASP A 284 -3.59 -2.40 -6.58
CA ASP A 284 -3.48 -1.41 -7.66
C ASP A 284 -3.49 -0.01 -7.04
N GLU A 285 -2.67 0.88 -7.62
CA GLU A 285 -2.36 2.21 -7.09
C GLU A 285 -2.16 2.22 -5.55
N PHE A 286 -1.15 1.48 -5.10
CA PHE A 286 -0.94 1.16 -3.67
C PHE A 286 -0.70 2.37 -2.77
N GLN A 287 -0.19 3.47 -3.31
CA GLN A 287 0.06 4.76 -2.64
C GLN A 287 -1.19 5.35 -1.98
N ASN A 288 -2.38 4.96 -2.42
CA ASN A 288 -3.63 5.37 -1.78
C ASN A 288 -3.71 4.86 -0.32
N PHE A 289 -3.23 3.65 -0.06
CA PHE A 289 -3.43 2.94 1.21
C PHE A 289 -2.17 2.84 2.08
N THR A 290 -1.03 3.36 1.60
CA THR A 290 0.23 3.41 2.36
C THR A 290 0.12 4.23 3.64
N THR A 291 0.78 3.73 4.69
CA THR A 291 1.01 4.38 5.99
C THR A 291 2.37 3.94 6.52
N ASP A 292 2.90 4.59 7.56
CA ASP A 292 4.16 4.20 8.19
C ASP A 292 4.19 2.72 8.66
N SER A 293 3.06 2.16 9.10
CA SER A 293 2.99 0.74 9.50
C SER A 293 3.10 -0.23 8.32
N PHE A 294 2.85 0.22 7.08
CA PHE A 294 2.98 -0.59 5.87
C PHE A 294 4.45 -0.95 5.57
N ALA A 295 5.41 -0.10 5.95
CA ALA A 295 6.84 -0.39 5.85
C ALA A 295 7.25 -1.63 6.68
N ASN A 296 6.61 -1.83 7.83
CA ASN A 296 6.82 -3.00 8.67
C ASN A 296 6.22 -4.27 8.02
N ILE A 297 5.05 -4.16 7.37
CA ILE A 297 4.45 -5.26 6.60
C ILE A 297 5.43 -5.74 5.52
N LEU A 298 5.95 -4.85 4.69
CA LEU A 298 6.92 -5.18 3.64
C LEU A 298 8.13 -5.98 4.16
N SER A 299 8.64 -5.59 5.33
CA SER A 299 9.84 -6.16 5.95
C SER A 299 9.60 -7.50 6.67
N GLU A 300 8.35 -7.83 7.06
CA GLU A 300 8.03 -9.03 7.83
C GLU A 300 7.17 -10.07 7.06
N ALA A 301 6.36 -9.63 6.11
CA ALA A 301 5.33 -10.41 5.41
C ALA A 301 5.81 -11.76 4.87
N ARG A 302 7.03 -11.81 4.33
CA ARG A 302 7.66 -13.02 3.77
C ARG A 302 7.65 -14.21 4.75
N LYS A 303 7.91 -13.98 6.04
CA LYS A 303 7.92 -15.03 7.08
C LYS A 303 6.54 -15.67 7.25
N TYR A 304 5.48 -14.89 7.04
CA TYR A 304 4.09 -15.30 7.24
C TYR A 304 3.41 -15.76 5.94
N ARG A 305 4.17 -15.89 4.83
CA ARG A 305 3.69 -16.23 3.47
C ARG A 305 2.65 -15.25 2.92
N LEU A 306 2.72 -13.98 3.34
CA LEU A 306 2.04 -12.89 2.65
C LEU A 306 2.97 -12.38 1.55
N ASN A 307 2.48 -12.44 0.31
CA ASN A 307 3.24 -12.11 -0.88
C ASN A 307 2.63 -10.85 -1.51
N LEU A 308 3.35 -9.73 -1.51
CA LEU A 308 2.84 -8.43 -1.96
C LEU A 308 3.11 -8.22 -3.45
N ILE A 309 2.08 -7.82 -4.22
CA ILE A 309 2.20 -7.38 -5.60
C ILE A 309 1.58 -5.98 -5.69
N MET A 310 2.40 -4.96 -5.91
CA MET A 310 1.99 -3.56 -5.79
C MET A 310 2.22 -2.82 -7.10
N ALA A 311 1.18 -2.14 -7.60
CA ALA A 311 1.30 -1.23 -8.74
C ALA A 311 1.28 0.23 -8.29
N HIS A 312 2.04 1.07 -9.01
CA HIS A 312 2.35 2.45 -8.64
C HIS A 312 2.53 3.36 -9.86
N GLN A 313 2.33 4.67 -9.72
CA GLN A 313 2.56 5.64 -10.82
C GLN A 313 3.95 6.29 -10.80
N TYR A 314 4.31 7.00 -9.74
CA TYR A 314 5.55 7.77 -9.63
C TYR A 314 6.01 7.89 -8.16
N ILE A 315 7.33 7.89 -7.91
CA ILE A 315 7.94 7.64 -6.59
C ILE A 315 7.52 8.66 -5.53
N GLU A 316 7.35 9.93 -5.93
CA GLU A 316 7.02 11.07 -5.05
C GLU A 316 5.69 10.91 -4.27
N GLN A 317 4.81 10.00 -4.67
CA GLN A 317 3.58 9.68 -3.92
C GLN A 317 3.83 8.88 -2.62
N LEU A 318 5.08 8.48 -2.34
CA LEU A 318 5.47 7.71 -1.17
C LEU A 318 6.28 8.57 -0.19
N GLY A 319 5.90 8.53 1.09
CA GLY A 319 6.76 9.03 2.16
C GLY A 319 8.08 8.24 2.22
N GLU A 320 9.18 8.92 2.53
CA GLU A 320 10.56 8.39 2.45
C GLU A 320 10.74 6.99 3.06
N LYS A 321 10.15 6.75 4.24
CA LYS A 321 10.19 5.44 4.93
C LYS A 321 9.56 4.31 4.10
N VAL A 322 8.44 4.59 3.43
CA VAL A 322 7.72 3.62 2.61
C VAL A 322 8.49 3.37 1.32
N ALA A 323 9.02 4.41 0.66
CA ALA A 323 9.89 4.26 -0.50
C ALA A 323 11.13 3.41 -0.18
N ALA A 324 11.82 3.70 0.93
CA ALA A 324 12.97 2.91 1.39
C ALA A 324 12.60 1.45 1.72
N ALA A 325 11.45 1.21 2.36
CA ALA A 325 10.97 -0.14 2.66
C ALA A 325 10.50 -0.91 1.42
N VAL A 326 10.02 -0.23 0.38
CA VAL A 326 9.69 -0.79 -0.94
C VAL A 326 10.98 -1.26 -1.62
N PHE A 327 11.93 -0.35 -1.86
CA PHE A 327 13.17 -0.66 -2.57
C PHE A 327 14.08 -1.62 -1.79
N GLY A 328 14.06 -1.60 -0.45
CA GLY A 328 14.88 -2.48 0.39
C GLY A 328 14.38 -3.92 0.57
N ASN A 329 13.11 -4.22 0.25
CA ASN A 329 12.52 -5.56 0.51
C ASN A 329 11.99 -6.28 -0.75
N ILE A 330 11.87 -5.59 -1.89
CA ILE A 330 11.32 -6.18 -3.12
C ILE A 330 12.43 -6.88 -3.91
N GLY A 331 12.16 -8.12 -4.30
CA GLY A 331 13.02 -8.90 -5.19
C GLY A 331 12.77 -8.60 -6.66
N THR A 332 11.51 -8.66 -7.12
CA THR A 332 11.19 -8.49 -8.55
C THR A 332 10.64 -7.10 -8.83
N MET A 333 11.34 -6.34 -9.66
CA MET A 333 10.93 -5.00 -10.08
C MET A 333 10.58 -4.97 -11.57
N ILE A 334 9.47 -4.31 -11.91
CA ILE A 334 8.95 -4.11 -13.26
C ILE A 334 8.76 -2.60 -13.47
N VAL A 335 9.50 -2.03 -14.43
CA VAL A 335 9.45 -0.62 -14.80
C VAL A 335 8.83 -0.48 -16.19
N PHE A 336 7.61 0.05 -16.23
CA PHE A 336 6.98 0.60 -17.44
C PHE A 336 7.48 2.04 -17.66
N ARG A 337 6.95 2.75 -18.67
CA ARG A 337 7.35 4.14 -18.95
C ARG A 337 7.09 5.07 -17.75
N VAL A 338 8.15 5.70 -17.25
CA VAL A 338 8.14 6.55 -16.04
C VAL A 338 8.42 8.04 -16.35
N GLY A 339 8.44 8.92 -15.33
CA GLY A 339 8.95 10.29 -15.44
C GLY A 339 10.48 10.35 -15.43
N ALA A 340 11.06 11.52 -15.75
CA ALA A 340 12.51 11.69 -15.71
C ALA A 340 13.06 11.65 -14.27
N ALA A 341 12.35 12.23 -13.31
CA ALA A 341 12.72 12.17 -11.88
C ALA A 341 12.65 10.74 -11.32
N ASP A 342 11.64 9.96 -11.72
CA ASP A 342 11.58 8.53 -11.39
C ASP A 342 12.76 7.76 -12.03
N ALA A 343 13.12 8.10 -13.27
CA ALA A 343 14.19 7.42 -14.02
C ALA A 343 15.57 7.65 -13.40
N GLU A 344 15.88 8.86 -12.91
CA GLU A 344 17.13 9.17 -12.17
C GLU A 344 17.28 8.28 -10.92
N GLU A 345 16.17 7.92 -10.26
CA GLU A 345 16.18 6.99 -9.12
C GLU A 345 16.25 5.52 -9.57
N LEU A 346 15.39 5.11 -10.51
CA LEU A 346 15.23 3.73 -10.94
C LEU A 346 16.43 3.19 -11.75
N VAL A 347 17.12 4.03 -12.55
CA VAL A 347 18.25 3.59 -13.39
C VAL A 347 19.37 2.92 -12.58
N LYS A 348 19.48 3.25 -11.29
CA LYS A 348 20.45 2.66 -10.35
C LYS A 348 20.28 1.15 -10.22
N GLU A 349 19.04 0.64 -10.33
CA GLU A 349 18.73 -0.78 -10.29
C GLU A 349 18.90 -1.50 -11.65
N TYR A 350 18.88 -0.75 -12.75
CA TYR A 350 18.90 -1.27 -14.13
C TYR A 350 20.24 -1.06 -14.87
N THR A 351 21.15 -0.29 -14.28
CA THR A 351 22.54 -0.11 -14.71
C THR A 351 23.30 -1.45 -14.62
N PRO A 352 24.14 -1.83 -15.61
CA PRO A 352 24.55 -1.07 -16.80
C PRO A 352 23.74 -1.39 -18.07
N VAL A 353 22.64 -2.13 -17.97
CA VAL A 353 21.92 -2.65 -19.16
C VAL A 353 21.04 -1.60 -19.82
N PHE A 354 20.43 -0.70 -19.03
CA PHE A 354 19.55 0.37 -19.51
C PHE A 354 19.94 1.73 -18.93
N THR A 355 19.65 2.81 -19.66
CA THR A 355 19.87 4.20 -19.25
C THR A 355 18.58 4.89 -18.79
N GLU A 356 18.68 6.12 -18.29
CA GLU A 356 17.51 6.95 -17.93
C GLU A 356 16.60 7.20 -19.14
N GLU A 357 17.21 7.43 -20.31
CA GLU A 357 16.50 7.66 -21.57
C GLU A 357 15.69 6.42 -22.01
N ASP A 358 16.17 5.21 -21.76
CA ASP A 358 15.43 3.98 -22.03
C ASP A 358 14.13 3.94 -21.19
N LEU A 359 14.22 4.18 -19.88
CA LEU A 359 13.08 4.16 -18.95
C LEU A 359 12.00 5.21 -19.30
N VAL A 360 12.41 6.35 -19.87
CA VAL A 360 11.52 7.45 -20.27
C VAL A 360 10.88 7.23 -21.65
N ASN A 361 11.57 6.55 -22.57
CA ASN A 361 11.11 6.37 -23.97
C ASN A 361 10.39 5.05 -24.23
N LEU A 362 10.57 4.02 -23.40
CA LEU A 362 9.97 2.69 -23.45
C LEU A 362 8.52 2.66 -24.03
N PRO A 363 8.17 1.80 -25.00
CA PRO A 363 6.81 1.70 -25.57
C PRO A 363 5.68 1.34 -24.58
N LYS A 364 4.43 1.49 -25.02
CA LYS A 364 3.25 0.98 -24.28
C LYS A 364 3.25 -0.55 -24.26
N PHE A 365 2.81 -1.13 -23.14
CA PHE A 365 2.70 -2.57 -22.88
C PHE A 365 4.03 -3.34 -22.84
N GLU A 366 5.15 -2.66 -23.06
CA GLU A 366 6.50 -3.16 -22.76
C GLU A 366 6.91 -2.71 -21.34
N PHE A 367 7.95 -3.35 -20.80
CA PHE A 367 8.60 -3.00 -19.55
C PHE A 367 10.03 -3.54 -19.51
N TYR A 368 10.85 -2.94 -18.65
CA TYR A 368 12.09 -3.56 -18.20
C TYR A 368 11.84 -4.28 -16.87
N ILE A 369 12.42 -5.46 -16.70
CA ILE A 369 12.26 -6.28 -15.51
C ILE A 369 13.61 -6.72 -14.97
N LYS A 370 13.74 -6.64 -13.64
CA LYS A 370 14.78 -7.31 -12.84
C LYS A 370 14.08 -8.45 -12.11
N LEU A 371 14.22 -9.67 -12.62
CA LEU A 371 13.42 -10.82 -12.22
C LEU A 371 14.16 -11.67 -11.19
N MET A 372 13.51 -12.02 -10.07
CA MET A 372 14.03 -13.06 -9.19
C MET A 372 13.87 -14.44 -9.84
N ILE A 373 14.97 -15.18 -9.92
CA ILE A 373 15.05 -16.55 -10.40
C ILE A 373 15.88 -17.35 -9.39
N ASP A 374 15.26 -18.34 -8.74
CA ASP A 374 15.92 -19.22 -7.78
C ASP A 374 16.59 -18.47 -6.61
N GLY A 375 15.98 -17.36 -6.19
CA GLY A 375 16.47 -16.49 -5.14
C GLY A 375 17.61 -15.55 -5.54
N ILE A 376 18.01 -15.52 -6.81
CA ILE A 376 19.01 -14.60 -7.38
C ILE A 376 18.29 -13.59 -8.28
N ALA A 377 18.68 -12.31 -8.23
CA ALA A 377 18.18 -11.30 -9.17
C ALA A 377 18.86 -11.48 -10.54
N SER A 378 18.08 -11.54 -11.61
CA SER A 378 18.60 -11.58 -12.98
C SER A 378 19.32 -10.29 -13.35
N ASP A 379 20.17 -10.35 -14.39
CA ASP A 379 20.45 -9.16 -15.18
C ASP A 379 19.10 -8.56 -15.67
N PRO A 380 18.95 -7.23 -15.68
CA PRO A 380 17.74 -6.60 -16.19
C PRO A 380 17.50 -6.93 -17.67
N PHE A 381 16.26 -7.17 -18.08
CA PHE A 381 15.92 -7.43 -19.48
C PHE A 381 14.60 -6.80 -19.92
N SER A 382 14.41 -6.70 -21.24
CA SER A 382 13.20 -6.15 -21.86
C SER A 382 12.15 -7.21 -22.13
N ALA A 383 10.89 -6.87 -21.84
CA ALA A 383 9.76 -7.77 -21.94
C ALA A 383 8.48 -7.02 -22.31
N ARG A 384 7.45 -7.78 -22.66
CA ARG A 384 6.10 -7.31 -22.95
C ARG A 384 5.11 -8.00 -22.02
N GLY A 385 4.16 -7.25 -21.49
CA GLY A 385 3.03 -7.83 -20.76
C GLY A 385 2.18 -8.71 -21.68
N LEU A 386 1.61 -9.79 -21.14
CA LEU A 386 0.58 -10.53 -21.86
C LEU A 386 -0.60 -9.61 -22.23
N PRO A 387 -1.35 -9.92 -23.32
CA PRO A 387 -2.57 -9.20 -23.63
C PRO A 387 -3.59 -9.29 -22.48
N PRO A 388 -4.61 -8.43 -22.46
CA PRO A 388 -5.79 -8.64 -21.63
C PRO A 388 -6.41 -10.02 -21.87
N LEU A 389 -7.04 -10.59 -20.86
CA LEU A 389 -7.75 -11.87 -20.97
C LEU A 389 -8.83 -11.79 -22.06
N ALA A 390 -8.95 -12.86 -22.84
CA ALA A 390 -9.82 -12.90 -24.01
C ALA A 390 -11.31 -13.00 -23.60
N GLU A 391 -12.25 -12.59 -24.47
CA GLU A 391 -13.67 -12.63 -24.11
C GLU A 391 -14.19 -14.07 -23.97
N GLU A 392 -13.58 -15.01 -24.69
CA GLU A 392 -13.80 -16.46 -24.63
C GLU A 392 -13.31 -17.09 -23.32
N GLU A 393 -12.49 -16.38 -22.53
CA GLU A 393 -12.04 -16.83 -21.21
C GLU A 393 -13.02 -16.46 -20.08
N ARG A 394 -14.05 -15.65 -20.37
CA ARG A 394 -15.09 -15.30 -19.39
C ARG A 394 -15.87 -16.52 -18.95
N THR A 395 -16.32 -16.48 -17.70
CA THR A 395 -16.90 -17.63 -16.99
C THR A 395 -18.41 -17.54 -16.76
N ASP A 396 -19.02 -16.40 -17.11
CA ASP A 396 -20.42 -16.03 -16.85
C ASP A 396 -20.86 -16.19 -15.38
N THR A 397 -19.91 -16.11 -14.44
CA THR A 397 -20.19 -16.28 -13.01
C THR A 397 -20.52 -14.98 -12.27
N LYS A 398 -20.43 -13.80 -12.92
CA LYS A 398 -20.46 -12.46 -12.29
C LYS A 398 -21.59 -12.29 -11.27
N ASP A 399 -22.84 -12.47 -11.69
CA ASP A 399 -24.01 -12.31 -10.83
C ASP A 399 -24.12 -13.41 -9.77
N LYS A 400 -23.63 -14.63 -10.07
CA LYS A 400 -23.58 -15.76 -9.15
C LYS A 400 -22.57 -15.50 -8.03
N VAL A 401 -21.41 -14.92 -8.35
CA VAL A 401 -20.37 -14.49 -7.39
C VAL A 401 -20.92 -13.40 -6.47
N ILE A 402 -21.52 -12.34 -7.05
CA ILE A 402 -22.11 -11.23 -6.26
C ILE A 402 -23.21 -11.77 -5.33
N ARG A 403 -24.12 -12.61 -5.85
CA ARG A 403 -25.21 -13.18 -5.05
C ARG A 403 -24.71 -14.07 -3.91
N VAL A 404 -23.80 -15.02 -4.19
CA VAL A 404 -23.25 -15.93 -3.16
C VAL A 404 -22.44 -15.16 -2.11
N SER A 405 -21.71 -14.11 -2.50
CA SER A 405 -21.03 -13.22 -1.57
C SER A 405 -22.00 -12.48 -0.65
N ARG A 406 -23.10 -11.94 -1.20
CA ARG A 406 -24.18 -11.31 -0.41
C ARG A 406 -24.82 -12.30 0.57
N GLU A 407 -25.23 -13.48 0.09
CA GLU A 407 -25.88 -14.54 0.88
C GLU A 407 -25.03 -15.00 2.08
N ARG A 408 -23.69 -15.00 1.95
CA ARG A 408 -22.76 -15.47 2.98
C ARG A 408 -22.27 -14.37 3.93
N TYR A 409 -21.95 -13.19 3.41
CA TYR A 409 -21.18 -12.17 4.14
C TYR A 409 -21.93 -10.85 4.36
N ALA A 410 -22.99 -10.56 3.60
CA ALA A 410 -23.78 -9.35 3.79
C ALA A 410 -24.97 -9.57 4.73
N LYS A 411 -25.64 -8.47 5.08
CA LYS A 411 -26.99 -8.47 5.67
C LYS A 411 -27.78 -7.36 5.00
N ASN A 412 -29.09 -7.52 4.87
CA ASN A 412 -29.94 -6.43 4.36
C ASN A 412 -29.80 -5.19 5.27
N ARG A 413 -29.77 -4.02 4.62
CA ARG A 413 -29.55 -2.71 5.22
C ARG A 413 -30.46 -2.37 6.41
N ASP A 414 -31.76 -2.64 6.34
CA ASP A 414 -32.71 -2.25 7.40
C ASP A 414 -32.37 -2.96 8.73
N VAL A 415 -32.01 -4.24 8.63
CA VAL A 415 -31.57 -5.09 9.75
C VAL A 415 -30.23 -4.62 10.35
N VAL A 416 -29.44 -3.83 9.61
CA VAL A 416 -28.19 -3.22 10.07
C VAL A 416 -28.45 -1.84 10.69
N GLU A 417 -29.22 -0.98 10.03
CA GLU A 417 -29.57 0.36 10.53
C GLU A 417 -30.40 0.29 11.82
N GLU A 418 -31.29 -0.70 11.97
CA GLU A 418 -31.99 -0.97 13.23
C GLU A 418 -31.01 -1.33 14.36
N LYS A 419 -30.05 -2.21 14.11
CA LYS A 419 -29.06 -2.64 15.13
C LYS A 419 -28.14 -1.51 15.56
N ILE A 420 -27.73 -0.66 14.61
CA ILE A 420 -26.93 0.53 14.91
C ILE A 420 -27.75 1.54 15.72
N SER A 421 -29.02 1.76 15.36
CA SER A 421 -29.94 2.64 16.10
C SER A 421 -30.16 2.14 17.54
N ARG A 422 -30.37 0.84 17.73
CA ARG A 422 -30.44 0.20 19.06
C ARG A 422 -29.12 0.36 19.83
N TRP A 423 -27.95 0.18 19.20
CA TRP A 423 -26.64 0.35 19.84
C TRP A 423 -26.38 1.79 20.32
N HIS A 424 -26.96 2.80 19.67
CA HIS A 424 -27.01 4.17 20.18
C HIS A 424 -28.03 4.34 21.33
N ALA A 425 -29.24 3.81 21.20
CA ALA A 425 -30.35 4.04 22.14
C ALA A 425 -30.24 3.28 23.48
N ILE A 426 -29.58 2.11 23.51
CA ILE A 426 -29.47 1.22 24.69
C ILE A 426 -28.91 1.93 25.94
N ASP A 427 -28.10 2.98 25.78
CA ASP A 427 -27.55 3.73 26.91
C ASP A 427 -28.49 4.82 27.45
N GLU A 428 -29.39 5.40 26.65
CA GLU A 428 -30.38 6.39 27.12
C GLU A 428 -31.44 5.76 28.05
N GLU A 429 -31.87 4.53 27.76
CA GLU A 429 -32.88 3.84 28.58
C GLU A 429 -32.38 3.51 30.00
N VAL A 430 -31.05 3.44 30.18
CA VAL A 430 -30.43 3.22 31.49
C VAL A 430 -30.50 4.48 32.37
N GLU A 431 -30.46 5.68 31.80
CA GLU A 431 -30.66 6.93 32.56
C GLU A 431 -32.14 7.19 32.89
N LYS A 432 -33.07 6.70 32.07
CA LYS A 432 -34.52 6.99 32.20
C LYS A 432 -35.25 6.15 33.26
N LYS A 433 -34.56 5.34 34.07
CA LYS A 433 -35.15 4.62 35.22
C LYS A 433 -34.98 5.43 36.51
N PRO A 434 -36.02 6.12 37.03
CA PRO A 434 -35.92 6.81 38.31
C PRO A 434 -35.77 5.80 39.46
N ALA A 435 -34.87 6.10 40.40
CA ALA A 435 -34.71 5.29 41.60
C ALA A 435 -35.98 5.32 42.45
N ARG A 436 -36.64 4.17 42.63
CA ARG A 436 -37.70 4.01 43.64
C ARG A 436 -37.10 4.27 45.02
N LYS A 437 -37.57 5.32 45.69
CA LYS A 437 -37.31 5.54 47.12
C LYS A 437 -38.30 4.71 47.93
N ASP A 438 -37.88 3.53 48.35
CA ASP A 438 -38.65 2.69 49.26
C ASP A 438 -38.64 3.31 50.67
N ASN A 439 -39.62 4.17 50.93
CA ASN A 439 -39.83 4.84 52.21
C ASN A 439 -40.37 3.85 53.27
N ILE A 440 -39.51 2.98 53.78
CA ILE A 440 -39.82 2.13 54.93
C ILE A 440 -39.93 3.03 56.18
N ARG A 441 -41.17 3.29 56.62
CA ARG A 441 -41.44 3.95 57.90
C ARG A 441 -41.10 3.00 59.05
N ILE A 442 -40.20 3.42 59.93
CA ILE A 442 -39.98 2.76 61.22
C ILE A 442 -41.12 3.14 62.17
N SER A 443 -41.71 2.15 62.84
CA SER A 443 -42.61 2.37 63.98
C SER A 443 -42.27 1.39 65.09
N GLU A 444 -41.70 1.89 66.19
CA GLU A 444 -41.35 1.09 67.36
C GLU A 444 -42.58 0.76 68.21
N LYS A 445 -42.66 -0.47 68.75
CA LYS A 445 -43.00 -0.69 70.17
C LYS A 445 -42.79 -2.14 70.67
N THR A 446 -41.90 -2.25 71.65
CA THR A 446 -41.91 -3.16 72.83
C THR A 446 -42.07 -4.69 72.69
N ARG A 447 -40.97 -5.36 73.07
CA ARG A 447 -40.79 -6.68 73.76
C ARG A 447 -41.88 -7.07 74.78
N PRO A 448 -42.04 -8.36 75.20
CA PRO A 448 -40.97 -9.29 75.68
C PRO A 448 -41.06 -10.74 75.07
N THR A 449 -40.38 -11.83 75.50
CA THR A 449 -39.59 -12.15 76.72
C THR A 449 -38.34 -13.03 76.41
N LYS A 450 -38.16 -14.20 77.08
CA LYS A 450 -37.14 -15.27 76.89
C LYS A 450 -37.73 -16.61 77.38
N ILE A 451 -37.32 -17.74 76.79
CA ILE A 451 -37.18 -19.08 77.43
C ILE A 451 -35.89 -19.72 76.86
N LEU A 452 -35.29 -20.72 77.53
CA LEU A 452 -33.95 -21.28 77.28
C LEU A 452 -33.93 -22.82 77.14
N GLU A 453 -32.98 -23.31 76.33
CA GLU A 453 -32.26 -24.61 76.44
C GLU A 453 -33.04 -25.95 76.24
N PRO A 454 -32.37 -27.13 76.08
CA PRO A 454 -30.93 -27.44 76.16
C PRO A 454 -30.30 -28.16 74.92
N ARG A 455 -29.03 -28.57 75.06
CA ARG A 455 -28.15 -29.22 74.05
C ARG A 455 -28.38 -30.73 73.83
N LYS A 456 -27.73 -31.29 72.80
CA LYS A 456 -27.05 -32.62 72.85
C LYS A 456 -25.76 -32.61 72.02
N ASP A 457 -24.79 -33.46 72.40
CA ASP A 457 -23.40 -33.50 71.89
C ASP A 457 -23.06 -34.84 71.17
N ARG A 458 -21.80 -34.98 70.71
CA ARG A 458 -21.08 -36.17 70.17
C ARG A 458 -21.22 -36.44 68.65
N GLU A 459 -20.22 -36.98 67.92
CA GLU A 459 -18.85 -37.42 68.29
C GLU A 459 -17.81 -37.22 67.15
N ILE A 460 -16.55 -37.68 67.33
CA ILE A 460 -15.36 -37.27 66.52
C ILE A 460 -14.53 -38.47 66.01
N GLY A 461 -13.95 -38.35 64.80
CA GLY A 461 -12.68 -39.01 64.41
C GLY A 461 -12.74 -39.99 63.22
N VAL A 462 -11.63 -40.45 62.59
CA VAL A 462 -10.17 -40.14 62.69
C VAL A 462 -9.50 -40.48 61.32
N SER A 463 -8.23 -40.07 61.10
CA SER A 463 -7.28 -40.47 60.01
C SER A 463 -7.40 -39.69 58.69
N HIS A 464 -6.33 -39.37 57.95
CA HIS A 464 -5.01 -40.06 57.82
C HIS A 464 -3.76 -39.18 58.02
N GLY A 465 -2.65 -39.86 58.36
CA GLY A 465 -1.27 -39.53 57.95
C GLY A 465 -0.68 -40.73 57.17
N SER A 466 0.61 -40.80 56.76
CA SER A 466 1.75 -39.87 56.91
C SER A 466 3.01 -40.39 56.16
N ILE A 467 3.95 -39.48 55.80
CA ILE A 467 5.43 -39.67 55.66
C ILE A 467 6.02 -40.48 54.46
N ALA A 468 6.89 -39.80 53.68
CA ALA A 468 8.25 -40.20 53.23
C ALA A 468 8.93 -39.01 52.47
N ASN A 469 10.07 -38.43 52.88
CA ASN A 469 11.49 -38.84 52.66
C ASN A 469 11.91 -38.93 51.16
N ARG A 470 12.96 -38.29 50.58
CA ARG A 470 14.11 -37.40 50.92
C ARG A 470 14.50 -36.57 49.64
N VAL A 471 15.28 -35.46 49.54
CA VAL A 471 16.52 -34.94 50.19
C VAL A 471 17.79 -35.67 49.68
N ASN A 472 18.91 -35.10 49.14
CA ASN A 472 19.62 -33.78 49.13
C ASN A 472 20.62 -33.75 47.90
N PRO A 473 21.64 -32.83 47.72
CA PRO A 473 21.74 -31.34 47.69
C PRO A 473 22.65 -30.76 46.52
N VAL A 474 23.10 -29.48 46.63
CA VAL A 474 24.35 -28.84 46.05
C VAL A 474 24.29 -28.39 44.56
N ARG A 475 24.72 -27.17 44.14
CA ARG A 475 25.20 -25.96 44.87
C ARG A 475 25.00 -24.61 44.13
N GLU A 476 25.13 -23.56 44.93
CA GLU A 476 25.30 -22.10 44.70
C GLU A 476 25.96 -21.62 43.40
N SER A 477 25.45 -20.52 42.84
CA SER A 477 26.17 -19.55 42.00
C SER A 477 26.67 -18.36 42.83
N ARG A 478 27.79 -17.72 42.43
CA ARG A 478 28.26 -16.44 43.02
C ARG A 478 28.91 -15.52 41.98
N PHE A 479 28.78 -14.22 42.26
CA PHE A 479 29.31 -13.04 41.55
C PHE A 479 30.81 -13.09 41.22
N PHE A 480 31.24 -12.36 40.17
CA PHE A 480 32.10 -11.15 40.30
C PHE A 480 32.24 -10.40 38.96
N THR A 481 32.46 -9.08 39.02
CA THR A 481 33.03 -8.19 37.97
C THR A 481 34.47 -7.79 38.43
N PRO A 482 35.31 -6.98 37.72
CA PRO A 482 35.13 -6.17 36.50
C PRO A 482 36.34 -6.24 35.52
N SER A 483 36.41 -5.32 34.53
CA SER A 483 37.56 -4.39 34.27
C SER A 483 37.63 -3.90 32.80
N LYS A 484 38.45 -2.86 32.56
CA LYS A 484 38.83 -2.27 31.25
C LYS A 484 40.28 -2.63 30.91
N ASN A 485 40.70 -2.59 29.63
CA ASN A 485 41.49 -1.49 29.03
C ASN A 485 42.00 -1.80 27.60
N ASP A 486 42.65 -0.81 26.98
CA ASP A 486 43.12 -0.72 25.58
C ASP A 486 44.27 -1.66 25.18
N PHE A 487 44.53 -1.81 23.86
CA PHE A 487 45.89 -1.77 23.29
C PHE A 487 45.88 -1.43 21.78
N LEU A 488 47.04 -0.96 21.24
CA LEU A 488 47.23 -0.42 19.88
C LEU A 488 48.60 -0.84 19.28
N THR A 489 48.86 -0.47 18.00
CA THR A 489 50.12 -0.64 17.20
C THR A 489 50.37 -2.05 16.62
N GLY A 490 51.11 -2.28 15.51
CA GLY A 490 51.84 -1.42 14.52
C GLY A 490 52.58 -2.31 13.47
N SER A 491 53.41 -1.87 12.50
CA SER A 491 53.63 -0.55 11.84
C SER A 491 54.76 -0.62 10.77
N ALA A 492 54.49 -0.47 9.46
CA ALA A 492 55.47 -0.38 8.35
C ALA A 492 54.81 0.34 7.12
N SER A 493 55.34 1.35 6.40
CA SER A 493 56.65 1.65 5.76
C SER A 493 56.94 0.82 4.49
N SER A 494 57.36 1.31 3.32
CA SER A 494 57.85 2.63 2.80
C SER A 494 57.48 2.77 1.29
N GLY A 495 57.80 3.80 0.45
CA GLY A 495 58.67 4.99 0.52
C GLY A 495 58.50 5.90 -0.74
N ASN A 496 59.41 6.87 -0.97
CA ASN A 496 59.32 7.94 -2.00
C ASN A 496 59.91 7.60 -3.39
N ASP A 497 59.54 8.32 -4.47
CA ASP A 497 60.36 9.44 -5.04
C ASP A 497 59.64 10.28 -6.13
N ARG A 498 60.35 11.29 -6.68
CA ARG A 498 59.87 12.46 -7.46
C ARG A 498 60.43 12.50 -8.91
N ARG A 499 59.71 13.16 -9.84
CA ARG A 499 60.26 14.28 -10.67
C ARG A 499 59.23 14.98 -11.58
N LEU A 500 59.62 16.15 -12.11
CA LEU A 500 58.85 17.09 -12.95
C LEU A 500 59.70 17.61 -14.12
N LYS A 501 59.07 17.81 -15.31
CA LYS A 501 59.33 18.78 -16.42
C LYS A 501 58.40 18.37 -17.60
N ALA A 502 57.60 19.23 -18.26
CA ALA A 502 57.89 20.41 -19.09
C ALA A 502 58.47 20.03 -20.49
N VAL A 503 58.07 20.59 -21.65
CA VAL A 503 57.05 21.63 -22.02
C VAL A 503 56.77 21.60 -23.55
N ALA A 504 55.77 22.35 -24.07
CA ALA A 504 55.60 22.86 -25.46
C ALA A 504 54.71 22.15 -26.53
N PHE A 505 53.59 22.83 -26.84
CA PHE A 505 53.08 23.28 -28.17
C PHE A 505 52.42 22.39 -29.26
N SER A 506 51.44 23.04 -29.91
CA SER A 506 50.82 22.81 -31.23
C SER A 506 49.76 21.70 -31.39
N ASN A 507 48.53 22.12 -31.71
CA ASN A 507 47.46 21.27 -32.24
C ASN A 507 47.16 21.66 -33.70
N GLY A 508 47.75 20.95 -34.65
CA GLY A 508 47.06 20.64 -35.89
C GLY A 508 46.05 19.52 -35.63
N VAL A 509 44.89 19.53 -36.29
CA VAL A 509 43.86 18.51 -36.04
C VAL A 509 44.38 17.12 -36.44
N LYS A 510 44.52 16.23 -35.45
CA LYS A 510 44.77 14.80 -35.64
C LYS A 510 43.68 13.99 -34.97
N ILE A 511 43.08 13.08 -35.74
CA ILE A 511 42.20 12.02 -35.24
C ILE A 511 43.04 11.12 -34.32
N GLN A 512 42.55 10.83 -33.11
CA GLN A 512 43.22 9.90 -32.18
C GLN A 512 42.62 8.49 -32.29
N PRO A 513 43.43 7.43 -32.09
CA PRO A 513 42.97 6.04 -32.13
C PRO A 513 42.21 5.64 -30.86
N GLU A 514 41.56 4.48 -30.92
CA GLU A 514 40.73 3.89 -29.86
C GLU A 514 41.45 3.83 -28.50
N ALA A 515 40.81 4.38 -27.46
CA ALA A 515 41.38 4.46 -26.12
C ALA A 515 41.41 3.10 -25.42
N ARG A 516 42.61 2.51 -25.29
CA ARG A 516 42.81 1.27 -24.52
C ARG A 516 42.77 1.56 -23.01
N PRO A 517 42.04 0.77 -22.21
CA PRO A 517 41.91 1.01 -20.77
C PRO A 517 43.21 0.65 -20.03
N VAL A 518 43.56 1.46 -19.02
CA VAL A 518 44.67 1.14 -18.11
C VAL A 518 44.12 0.32 -16.94
N SER A 519 44.77 -0.81 -16.63
CA SER A 519 44.38 -1.68 -15.52
C SER A 519 44.69 -1.03 -14.17
N SER A 520 43.80 -1.22 -13.19
CA SER A 520 44.04 -0.83 -11.80
C SER A 520 43.67 -1.97 -10.84
N SER A 521 44.35 -2.05 -9.70
CA SER A 521 44.31 -3.17 -8.75
C SER A 521 42.93 -3.45 -8.14
N ASN A 522 41.95 -2.56 -8.34
CA ASN A 522 40.63 -2.63 -7.72
C ASN A 522 39.50 -2.90 -8.75
N GLY A 523 39.83 -3.45 -9.93
CA GLY A 523 38.85 -3.85 -10.96
C GLY A 523 38.19 -2.72 -11.74
N ILE A 524 38.29 -1.47 -11.30
CA ILE A 524 37.78 -0.30 -12.00
C ILE A 524 38.74 0.10 -13.12
N TYR A 525 38.32 -0.09 -14.37
CA TYR A 525 38.99 0.47 -15.54
C TYR A 525 38.92 1.99 -15.52
N LYS A 526 40.03 2.65 -15.85
CA LYS A 526 40.12 4.10 -15.98
C LYS A 526 40.57 4.46 -17.39
N PHE A 527 39.84 5.39 -17.99
CA PHE A 527 40.17 5.99 -19.28
C PHE A 527 40.75 7.37 -19.02
N GLU A 528 41.89 7.67 -19.64
CA GLU A 528 42.44 9.01 -19.66
C GLU A 528 41.65 9.88 -20.64
N ALA A 529 41.22 11.06 -20.17
CA ALA A 529 40.47 12.03 -20.94
C ALA A 529 40.98 13.45 -20.66
N ILE A 530 40.79 14.37 -21.60
CA ILE A 530 41.14 15.78 -21.42
C ILE A 530 39.93 16.54 -20.90
N CYS A 531 40.09 17.30 -19.81
CA CYS A 531 39.02 18.14 -19.28
C CYS A 531 38.67 19.27 -20.26
N SER A 532 37.47 19.23 -20.84
CA SER A 532 36.95 20.18 -21.83
C SER A 532 36.89 21.64 -21.34
N ARG A 533 37.03 21.90 -20.04
CA ARG A 533 37.02 23.24 -19.44
C ARG A 533 38.39 23.78 -19.04
N CYS A 534 39.41 22.94 -18.84
CA CYS A 534 40.72 23.40 -18.34
C CYS A 534 41.94 22.68 -18.93
N GLY A 535 41.77 21.78 -19.91
CA GLY A 535 42.86 21.09 -20.60
C GLY A 535 43.65 20.08 -19.76
N LYS A 536 43.43 20.01 -18.43
CA LYS A 536 44.09 19.03 -17.56
C LYS A 536 43.68 17.60 -17.98
N PRO A 537 44.62 16.64 -18.10
CA PRO A 537 44.27 15.23 -18.19
C PRO A 537 43.57 14.78 -16.91
N THR A 538 42.59 13.88 -17.03
CA THR A 538 41.76 13.41 -15.93
C THR A 538 41.30 11.98 -16.19
N ASN A 539 41.15 11.19 -15.12
CA ASN A 539 40.78 9.79 -15.21
C ASN A 539 39.28 9.62 -14.95
N ILE A 540 38.56 9.04 -15.89
CA ILE A 540 37.13 8.75 -15.81
C ILE A 540 36.86 7.24 -15.86
N SER A 541 35.75 6.80 -15.28
CA SER A 541 35.33 5.39 -15.17
C SER A 541 34.48 4.90 -16.34
N PHE A 542 34.36 5.69 -17.41
CA PHE A 542 33.61 5.40 -18.62
C PHE A 542 34.42 5.82 -19.85
N ALA A 543 34.19 5.20 -21.00
CA ALA A 543 34.91 5.52 -22.22
C ALA A 543 34.49 6.91 -22.76
N PRO A 544 35.42 7.78 -23.22
CA PRO A 544 35.07 9.01 -23.92
C PRO A 544 34.30 8.73 -25.21
N ASP A 545 33.10 9.29 -25.36
CA ASP A 545 32.30 9.21 -26.59
C ASP A 545 32.62 10.31 -27.63
N GLY A 546 33.44 11.30 -27.25
CA GLY A 546 33.80 12.43 -28.10
C GLY A 546 32.71 13.49 -28.29
N ILE A 547 31.51 13.28 -27.76
CA ILE A 547 30.35 14.18 -27.90
C ILE A 547 30.10 14.96 -26.60
N ARG A 548 30.16 14.30 -25.45
CA ARG A 548 29.86 14.93 -24.15
C ARG A 548 31.11 15.61 -23.56
N PRO A 549 31.00 16.85 -23.03
CA PRO A 549 32.13 17.54 -22.42
C PRO A 549 32.53 16.86 -21.10
N ILE A 550 33.80 16.47 -21.00
CA ILE A 550 34.34 15.77 -19.84
C ILE A 550 34.96 16.80 -18.89
N PHE A 551 34.67 16.71 -17.59
CA PHE A 551 35.17 17.64 -16.58
C PHE A 551 35.99 16.92 -15.51
N CYS A 552 37.17 17.46 -15.18
CA CYS A 552 37.89 17.04 -13.98
C CYS A 552 37.11 17.44 -12.71
N LYS A 553 37.40 16.80 -11.57
CA LYS A 553 36.65 16.98 -10.30
C LYS A 553 36.45 18.45 -9.89
N GLU A 554 37.46 19.30 -10.10
CA GLU A 554 37.38 20.75 -9.83
C GLU A 554 36.38 21.47 -10.75
N CYS A 555 36.49 21.24 -12.06
CA CYS A 555 35.63 21.87 -13.07
C CYS A 555 34.19 21.35 -13.03
N LEU A 556 34.00 20.06 -12.69
CA LEU A 556 32.68 19.46 -12.49
C LEU A 556 31.95 20.10 -11.30
N SER A 557 32.67 20.34 -10.20
CA SER A 557 32.11 21.02 -9.01
C SER A 557 31.66 22.45 -9.35
N ARG A 558 32.47 23.19 -10.12
CA ARG A 558 32.10 24.55 -10.59
C ARG A 558 30.91 24.54 -11.54
N ALA A 559 30.90 23.66 -12.54
CA ALA A 559 29.77 23.53 -13.48
C ALA A 559 28.45 23.14 -12.78
N ARG A 560 28.51 22.30 -11.74
CA ARG A 560 27.34 21.96 -10.92
C ARG A 560 26.85 23.15 -10.07
N ALA A 561 27.77 23.95 -9.52
CA ALA A 561 27.41 25.15 -8.76
C ALA A 561 26.77 26.24 -9.65
N GLU A 562 27.36 26.51 -10.82
CA GLU A 562 26.86 27.46 -11.81
C GLU A 562 25.45 27.08 -12.30
N LYS A 563 25.24 25.79 -12.64
CA LYS A 563 23.92 25.30 -13.09
C LYS A 563 22.88 25.26 -11.97
N ARG A 564 23.27 25.07 -10.71
CA ARG A 564 22.37 25.24 -9.55
C ARG A 564 21.90 26.70 -9.44
N GLN A 565 22.82 27.67 -9.56
CA GLN A 565 22.47 29.10 -9.53
C GLN A 565 21.56 29.50 -10.69
N GLU A 566 21.76 28.96 -11.90
CA GLU A 566 20.85 29.15 -13.05
C GLU A 566 19.42 28.67 -12.75
N ILE A 567 19.28 27.50 -12.11
CA ILE A 567 17.99 26.91 -11.73
C ILE A 567 17.33 27.73 -10.61
N GLU A 568 18.07 28.09 -9.56
CA GLU A 568 17.58 28.90 -8.45
C GLU A 568 17.09 30.29 -8.94
N ALA A 569 17.82 30.91 -9.88
CA ALA A 569 17.40 32.17 -10.52
C ALA A 569 16.12 32.02 -11.37
N ARG A 570 15.97 30.93 -12.14
CA ARG A 570 14.74 30.63 -12.89
C ARG A 570 13.52 30.43 -12.00
N ILE A 571 13.69 29.76 -10.85
CA ILE A 571 12.62 29.55 -9.86
C ILE A 571 12.22 30.89 -9.24
N ALA A 572 13.19 31.74 -8.88
CA ALA A 572 12.92 33.08 -8.35
C ALA A 572 12.13 33.95 -9.34
N ALA A 573 12.57 34.03 -10.60
CA ALA A 573 11.89 34.81 -11.64
C ALA A 573 10.43 34.36 -11.85
N LYS A 574 10.18 33.05 -11.94
CA LYS A 574 8.83 32.50 -12.12
C LYS A 574 7.92 32.72 -10.89
N LYS A 575 8.50 32.80 -9.68
CA LYS A 575 7.76 33.14 -8.47
C LYS A 575 7.38 34.62 -8.41
N GLU A 576 8.25 35.51 -8.91
CA GLU A 576 7.96 36.93 -9.05
C GLU A 576 6.89 37.21 -10.13
N GLU A 577 6.90 36.41 -11.21
CA GLU A 577 5.87 36.43 -12.26
C GLU A 577 4.49 36.02 -11.71
N LEU A 578 4.40 34.93 -10.92
CA LEU A 578 3.16 34.54 -10.25
C LEU A 578 2.64 35.63 -9.30
N ALA A 579 3.51 36.20 -8.47
CA ALA A 579 3.10 37.24 -7.51
C ALA A 579 2.54 38.50 -8.21
N LYS A 580 3.03 38.84 -9.40
CA LYS A 580 2.48 39.93 -10.23
C LYS A 580 1.11 39.59 -10.81
N LEU A 581 0.90 38.33 -11.25
CA LEU A 581 -0.40 37.85 -11.72
C LEU A 581 -1.45 37.84 -10.60
N GLU A 582 -1.07 37.43 -9.39
CA GLU A 582 -1.92 37.48 -8.19
C GLU A 582 -2.30 38.92 -7.82
N GLN A 583 -1.35 39.87 -7.88
CA GLN A 583 -1.62 41.29 -7.63
C GLN A 583 -2.45 41.96 -8.73
N SER A 584 -2.34 41.53 -10.00
CA SER A 584 -3.17 42.06 -11.09
C SER A 584 -4.63 41.60 -11.02
N ASN A 585 -4.90 40.42 -10.46
CA ASN A 585 -6.25 39.86 -10.34
C ASN A 585 -6.98 40.34 -9.06
N GLY A 586 -6.84 41.65 -8.76
CA GLY A 586 -7.35 42.31 -7.55
C GLY A 586 -8.87 42.52 -7.50
N VAL A 587 -9.68 41.52 -7.87
CA VAL A 587 -11.14 41.50 -7.67
C VAL A 587 -11.55 40.18 -7.04
N GLY A 588 -12.15 40.22 -5.84
CA GLY A 588 -12.55 39.03 -5.12
C GLY A 588 -13.57 38.18 -5.89
N LEU A 589 -13.31 36.88 -5.99
CA LEU A 589 -14.15 35.91 -6.72
C LEU A 589 -15.55 35.78 -6.09
N LYS A 590 -16.50 36.58 -6.59
CA LYS A 590 -17.91 36.18 -6.56
C LYS A 590 -18.10 34.99 -7.50
N GLN A 591 -18.91 34.02 -7.07
CA GLN A 591 -19.22 32.84 -7.89
C GLN A 591 -19.85 33.27 -9.23
N PRO A 592 -19.39 32.72 -10.37
CA PRO A 592 -20.07 32.91 -11.64
C PRO A 592 -21.40 32.15 -11.63
N ALA A 593 -22.51 32.88 -11.77
CA ALA A 593 -23.82 32.29 -11.98
C ALA A 593 -24.01 31.92 -13.46
N ASN A 594 -24.68 30.78 -13.70
CA ASN A 594 -25.13 30.26 -15.00
C ASN A 594 -24.20 30.47 -16.22
N ILE A 595 -23.44 29.43 -16.55
CA ILE A 595 -22.97 29.17 -17.92
C ILE A 595 -23.73 27.93 -18.41
N GLU A 596 -24.46 28.07 -19.52
CA GLU A 596 -25.20 26.97 -20.15
C GLU A 596 -24.26 26.01 -20.93
N PRO A 597 -24.65 24.73 -21.13
CA PRO A 597 -23.70 23.66 -21.42
C PRO A 597 -23.14 23.62 -22.85
N GLU A 598 -22.08 22.81 -22.99
CA GLU A 598 -21.13 22.75 -24.09
C GLU A 598 -21.73 22.45 -25.49
N VAL A 599 -21.11 23.04 -26.51
CA VAL A 599 -21.34 22.70 -27.92
C VAL A 599 -20.85 21.27 -28.18
N THR A 600 -21.75 20.38 -28.59
CA THR A 600 -21.41 18.96 -28.80
C THR A 600 -20.45 18.77 -29.97
N LEU A 601 -19.67 17.67 -29.94
CA LEU A 601 -18.69 17.31 -30.97
C LEU A 601 -19.30 17.22 -32.38
N LYS A 602 -20.59 16.86 -32.50
CA LYS A 602 -21.34 16.91 -33.78
C LYS A 602 -21.56 18.33 -34.30
N GLN A 603 -21.88 19.29 -33.43
CA GLN A 603 -22.08 20.70 -33.80
C GLN A 603 -20.73 21.36 -34.15
N ALA A 604 -19.66 21.02 -33.43
CA ALA A 604 -18.30 21.48 -33.74
C ALA A 604 -17.87 21.08 -35.17
N LEU A 605 -18.14 19.84 -35.59
CA LEU A 605 -17.85 19.35 -36.94
C LEU A 605 -18.68 20.03 -38.05
N GLN A 606 -19.88 20.54 -37.74
CA GLN A 606 -20.73 21.25 -38.71
C GLN A 606 -20.38 22.74 -38.87
N ASN A 607 -19.87 23.39 -37.83
CA ASN A 607 -19.68 24.85 -37.82
C ASN A 607 -18.42 25.33 -38.59
N GLY A 608 -17.49 24.42 -38.86
CA GLY A 608 -16.19 24.70 -39.48
C GLY A 608 -15.17 25.29 -38.50
N ALA A 609 -13.89 25.21 -38.84
CA ALA A 609 -12.83 25.81 -38.04
C ALA A 609 -12.90 27.34 -38.08
N VAL A 610 -12.82 27.97 -36.91
CA VAL A 610 -12.59 29.41 -36.76
C VAL A 610 -11.23 29.65 -36.11
N ASP A 611 -10.61 30.78 -36.43
CA ASP A 611 -9.38 31.22 -35.76
C ASP A 611 -9.67 31.92 -34.41
N PHE A 612 -8.61 32.31 -33.71
CA PHE A 612 -8.70 33.01 -32.41
C PHE A 612 -9.27 34.44 -32.50
N SER A 613 -9.57 34.95 -33.70
CA SER A 613 -10.33 36.20 -33.93
C SER A 613 -11.81 35.95 -34.28
N GLY A 614 -12.22 34.68 -34.40
CA GLY A 614 -13.57 34.28 -34.80
C GLY A 614 -13.81 34.21 -36.31
N GLN A 615 -12.78 34.42 -37.15
CA GLN A 615 -12.94 34.30 -38.60
C GLN A 615 -12.96 32.82 -39.03
N ARG A 616 -13.88 32.47 -39.93
CA ARG A 616 -13.97 31.13 -40.50
C ARG A 616 -12.80 30.84 -41.43
N ILE A 617 -12.04 29.81 -41.11
CA ILE A 617 -10.91 29.35 -41.90
C ILE A 617 -11.46 28.59 -43.11
N ALA A 618 -11.24 29.11 -44.31
CA ALA A 618 -11.60 28.42 -45.54
C ALA A 618 -10.69 27.20 -45.74
N ASN A 619 -11.25 25.99 -45.65
CA ASN A 619 -10.55 24.74 -45.95
C ASN A 619 -10.05 24.75 -47.40
N LYS A 620 -8.75 25.00 -47.59
CA LYS A 620 -8.06 24.59 -48.83
C LYS A 620 -8.04 23.07 -48.86
N SER A 621 -8.62 22.47 -49.90
CA SER A 621 -8.53 21.04 -50.15
C SER A 621 -7.07 20.62 -50.24
N ALA A 622 -6.72 19.54 -49.52
CA ALA A 622 -5.44 18.88 -49.71
C ALA A 622 -5.37 18.30 -51.15
N PRO A 623 -4.18 18.20 -51.76
CA PRO A 623 -4.00 17.43 -52.98
C PRO A 623 -4.45 15.98 -52.73
N ALA A 624 -5.17 15.38 -53.69
CA ALA A 624 -5.58 13.99 -53.58
C ALA A 624 -4.35 13.08 -53.54
N GLU A 625 -4.35 12.10 -52.63
CA GLU A 625 -3.38 11.01 -52.68
C GLU A 625 -3.60 10.18 -53.96
N PRO A 626 -2.54 9.79 -54.68
CA PRO A 626 -2.69 8.92 -55.84
C PRO A 626 -3.14 7.52 -55.40
N GLU A 627 -4.15 6.98 -56.07
CA GLU A 627 -4.68 5.64 -55.79
C GLU A 627 -3.57 4.57 -55.87
N ARG A 628 -3.32 3.89 -54.76
CA ARG A 628 -2.42 2.73 -54.75
C ARG A 628 -3.17 1.54 -55.33
N GLN A 629 -2.89 1.21 -56.58
CA GLN A 629 -3.29 -0.05 -57.18
C GLN A 629 -2.79 -1.23 -56.30
N PRO A 630 -3.61 -2.28 -56.10
CA PRO A 630 -3.15 -3.46 -55.38
C PRO A 630 -2.04 -4.15 -56.17
N ALA A 631 -0.94 -4.50 -55.50
CA ALA A 631 0.20 -5.15 -56.15
C ALA A 631 -0.12 -6.61 -56.50
N ASP A 632 0.18 -7.01 -57.74
CA ASP A 632 0.07 -8.40 -58.18
C ASP A 632 0.98 -9.33 -57.36
N LEU A 633 0.37 -10.34 -56.74
CA LEU A 633 1.08 -11.41 -56.04
C LEU A 633 1.31 -12.61 -57.00
N PRO A 634 2.57 -12.99 -57.28
CA PRO A 634 2.84 -14.07 -58.22
C PRO A 634 2.60 -15.47 -57.62
N GLY A 635 1.66 -16.21 -58.22
CA GLY A 635 1.83 -17.64 -58.50
C GLY A 635 1.62 -18.67 -57.37
N LYS A 636 0.46 -19.34 -57.43
CA LYS A 636 0.29 -20.81 -57.23
C LYS A 636 1.17 -21.51 -56.16
N ALA A 637 0.71 -21.54 -54.91
CA ALA A 637 1.35 -22.34 -53.85
C ALA A 637 0.39 -23.06 -52.86
N THR A 638 -0.93 -23.04 -53.08
CA THR A 638 -1.92 -23.31 -52.02
C THR A 638 -2.89 -24.50 -52.22
N GLU A 639 -2.81 -25.24 -53.33
CA GLU A 639 -3.70 -26.41 -53.55
C GLU A 639 -3.09 -27.78 -53.19
N GLN A 640 -1.76 -27.92 -53.09
CA GLN A 640 -1.12 -29.24 -52.88
C GLN A 640 -1.02 -29.70 -51.42
N ILE A 641 -1.41 -28.89 -50.44
CA ILE A 641 -1.27 -29.23 -49.01
C ILE A 641 -2.52 -29.90 -48.43
N LYS A 642 -3.73 -29.67 -48.99
CA LYS A 642 -4.98 -30.31 -48.51
C LYS A 642 -5.17 -31.77 -48.95
N ALA A 643 -4.28 -32.31 -49.79
CA ALA A 643 -4.41 -33.66 -50.35
C ALA A 643 -3.53 -34.75 -49.68
N LYS A 644 -2.77 -34.42 -48.62
CA LYS A 644 -1.83 -35.37 -47.97
C LYS A 644 -2.21 -35.87 -46.58
N ASN A 645 -3.19 -35.27 -45.91
CA ASN A 645 -3.59 -35.67 -44.55
C ASN A 645 -4.89 -36.54 -44.54
N ALA A 646 -5.07 -37.37 -45.57
CA ALA A 646 -6.25 -38.23 -45.74
C ALA A 646 -5.90 -39.68 -46.12
N LYS A 647 -4.66 -40.12 -45.81
CA LYS A 647 -4.17 -41.51 -45.93
C LYS A 647 -3.16 -41.81 -44.83
N ALA A 648 -3.64 -41.90 -43.59
CA ALA A 648 -2.87 -42.29 -42.41
C ALA A 648 -3.79 -42.83 -41.30
N ASP A 649 -4.77 -43.67 -41.67
CA ASP A 649 -5.64 -44.44 -40.77
C ASP A 649 -6.17 -45.67 -41.56
N GLU A 650 -5.27 -46.65 -41.76
CA GLU A 650 -5.51 -48.05 -42.16
C GLU A 650 -4.43 -48.92 -41.50
#